data_AF-A0A8E0VHN1-F1
#
_entry.id   AF-A0A8E0VHN1-F1
#
_cell.length_a   1.000
_cell.length_b   1.000
_cell.length_c   1.000
_cell.angle_alpha   90.00
_cell.angle_beta   90.00
_cell.angle_gamma   90.00
#
_symmetry.space_group_name_H-M   'P 1'
#
loop_
_entity.id
_entity.type
_entity.pdbx_description
1 polymer ?
#
loop_
_entity_poly.entity_id
_entity_poly.type
_entity_poly.pdbx_seq_one_letter_code
_entity_poly.pdbx_strand_id
1 'polypeptide(L)'
;VPDFVREGRFANWLRDARDWAVSRNRFWGTPIPIWTSDDMEEVICIGSIEELAQLSGVHVSDLHKESVDPITIPSRTGRGVLRRVPEVFDCWFESGSMPYAQIHYPFENTKTFEEGFPADFIAEGIDQTRGWFYTLLVISTALFNKPPFKHLIVNGIVLASDGQKMSKRAKNYPDPMEVIARHGADALRLYLINSPVVRAQNLRFTESGVHEVVKDVFLPWYNALRFLFESSIIPFERATGQPFKVPPDSVPETSNFMDKWILSFTQSLICFVHQELAEYRLYTVVPRLVKFIDHLVNWYVRMNRRRLKGDAVQNDADWRAALHTLIKVIYQMTLLMSPFTPFITEFLYQRLRSRIDFTANLTAPSGLPVGYSRVTGAPDSVHYLLSPKANDELIDSVIEDTVAWMQATVELGRIIRTRTNLPLKAPLREAIVIHPDPAVRQTILSAQAYIVEELNVRILTATDDKHRYGVQLRGQLNHRTVGIRLKKDYKAVVEAVKSMSTSDLELFAKTGSISVCGHVLSGDDMTVVYTTGGNQDEKPATEAAHVKTKKGNNKDGKENKAVSSNAREGIQRYEAASDSHGLLVILDTTADEELEHERLARELINRIQRTRKKAELIPEDPIVIVVATDSPELQLIASPTSHLADLIQATVKQPLSVLSHRVTGSGDEQTSEIVTHLAESVLPKGWCLDNEIIRETVSIPPDDFELVLFARRDESSPISCSRLLNMTQQFTENVGGSTALYPKVTVRCAFGWASSANLVLFHEDGVNRNPLGHLSFSAIQSLNGNVLYAAPLSSHSP
;
A
#
# COMPACT_ATOMS: atom_id res chain seq x y z
N VAL A 1 -4.74 17.65 -20.43
CA VAL A 1 -3.55 18.53 -20.26
C VAL A 1 -3.79 19.54 -19.13
N PRO A 2 -2.86 19.73 -18.17
CA PRO A 2 -2.95 20.83 -17.19
C PRO A 2 -2.98 22.21 -17.86
N ASP A 3 -3.78 23.15 -17.37
CA ASP A 3 -3.98 24.46 -18.03
C ASP A 3 -2.67 25.23 -18.26
N PHE A 4 -1.73 25.16 -17.31
CA PHE A 4 -0.42 25.82 -17.43
C PHE A 4 0.42 25.28 -18.61
N VAL A 5 0.19 24.02 -19.02
CA VAL A 5 0.86 23.43 -20.18
C VAL A 5 0.17 23.88 -21.46
N ARG A 6 -1.17 23.81 -21.51
CA ARG A 6 -1.98 24.20 -22.68
C ARG A 6 -1.74 25.66 -23.03
N GLU A 7 -2.03 26.57 -22.10
CA GLU A 7 -1.91 28.02 -22.33
C GLU A 7 -0.46 28.48 -22.25
N GLY A 8 0.21 28.12 -21.15
CA GLY A 8 1.50 28.70 -20.78
C GLY A 8 2.67 28.23 -21.64
N ARG A 9 2.72 26.94 -22.00
CA ARG A 9 3.87 26.35 -22.71
C ARG A 9 3.65 26.16 -24.21
N PHE A 10 2.46 25.70 -24.60
CA PHE A 10 2.16 25.33 -25.97
C PHE A 10 1.52 26.47 -26.76
N ALA A 11 0.38 27.01 -26.31
CA ALA A 11 -0.31 28.09 -27.03
C ALA A 11 0.55 29.36 -27.14
N ASN A 12 1.19 29.78 -26.04
CA ASN A 12 2.13 30.91 -26.08
C ASN A 12 3.22 30.74 -27.15
N TRP A 13 3.73 29.52 -27.29
CA TRP A 13 4.77 29.27 -28.27
C TRP A 13 4.25 29.22 -29.70
N LEU A 14 3.05 28.68 -29.93
CA LEU A 14 2.41 28.70 -31.24
C LEU A 14 2.15 30.14 -31.74
N ARG A 15 1.82 31.08 -30.85
CA ARG A 15 1.62 32.50 -31.22
C ARG A 15 2.89 33.16 -31.78
N ASP A 16 4.05 32.74 -31.27
CA ASP A 16 5.35 33.27 -31.65
C ASP A 16 6.11 32.34 -32.62
N ALA A 17 5.46 31.28 -33.12
CA ALA A 17 6.09 30.30 -33.98
C ALA A 17 6.48 30.95 -35.32
N ARG A 18 7.75 30.76 -35.69
CA ARG A 18 8.29 31.18 -36.99
C ARG A 18 8.20 30.01 -37.98
N ASP A 19 8.43 30.32 -39.25
CA ASP A 19 8.54 29.31 -40.30
C ASP A 19 9.48 28.17 -39.89
N TRP A 20 9.01 26.95 -40.12
CA TRP A 20 9.77 25.75 -39.80
C TRP A 20 10.80 25.49 -40.89
N ALA A 21 12.08 25.63 -40.54
CA ALA A 21 13.17 25.14 -41.37
C ALA A 21 13.14 23.60 -41.38
N VAL A 22 12.52 23.00 -42.39
CA VAL A 22 12.36 21.54 -42.53
C VAL A 22 13.56 20.84 -43.16
N SER A 23 14.50 21.56 -43.78
CA SER A 23 15.67 20.98 -44.45
C SER A 23 16.88 20.83 -43.52
N ARG A 24 17.67 19.78 -43.73
CA ARG A 24 18.89 19.47 -42.98
C ARG A 24 20.01 19.03 -43.92
N ASN A 25 21.21 19.59 -43.75
CA ASN A 25 22.41 19.13 -44.44
C ASN A 25 23.00 17.91 -43.70
N ARG A 26 22.38 16.74 -43.91
CA ARG A 26 22.74 15.46 -43.29
C ARG A 26 22.70 14.32 -44.33
N PHE A 27 23.19 13.15 -43.93
CA PHE A 27 23.23 11.96 -44.77
C PHE A 27 22.06 11.00 -44.49
N TRP A 28 21.85 10.65 -43.22
CA TRP A 28 20.79 9.74 -42.79
C TRP A 28 19.52 10.51 -42.44
N GLY A 29 18.45 10.27 -43.21
CA GLY A 29 17.13 10.88 -43.08
C GLY A 29 16.38 10.77 -44.41
N THR A 30 15.08 11.06 -44.40
CA THR A 30 14.25 11.00 -45.61
C THR A 30 14.67 12.12 -46.58
N PRO A 31 15.11 11.82 -47.81
CA PRO A 31 15.48 12.84 -48.78
C PRO A 31 14.30 13.75 -49.15
N ILE A 32 14.57 15.05 -49.33
CA ILE A 32 13.56 15.99 -49.82
C ILE A 32 13.34 15.70 -51.32
N PRO A 33 12.10 15.42 -51.77
CA PRO A 33 11.83 14.92 -53.11
C PRO A 33 11.70 16.06 -54.14
N ILE A 34 12.63 17.02 -54.11
CA ILE A 34 12.64 18.18 -55.01
C ILE A 34 13.79 18.03 -56.00
N TRP A 35 13.47 18.00 -57.29
CA TRP A 35 14.42 18.04 -58.41
C TRP A 35 14.42 19.43 -59.04
N THR A 36 15.60 19.93 -59.36
CA THR A 36 15.76 21.30 -59.85
C THR A 36 16.87 21.43 -60.90
N SER A 37 16.75 22.43 -61.77
CA SER A 37 17.81 22.84 -62.68
C SER A 37 18.95 23.52 -61.93
N ASP A 38 20.13 23.60 -62.53
CA ASP A 38 21.31 24.21 -61.90
C ASP A 38 21.11 25.71 -61.54
N ASP A 39 20.20 26.40 -62.24
CA ASP A 39 19.80 27.80 -62.01
C ASP A 39 18.59 27.97 -61.08
N MET A 40 18.00 26.87 -60.59
CA MET A 40 16.78 26.85 -59.75
C MET A 40 15.51 27.42 -60.40
N GLU A 41 15.49 27.66 -61.72
CA GLU A 41 14.31 28.21 -62.40
C GLU A 41 13.26 27.14 -62.77
N GLU A 42 13.66 25.87 -62.89
CA GLU A 42 12.75 24.72 -63.00
C GLU A 42 12.85 23.87 -61.73
N VAL A 43 11.70 23.63 -61.08
CA VAL A 43 11.58 22.88 -59.82
C VAL A 43 10.40 21.93 -59.91
N ILE A 44 10.62 20.65 -59.58
CA ILE A 44 9.59 19.60 -59.56
C ILE A 44 9.63 18.92 -58.19
N CYS A 45 8.47 18.78 -57.53
CA CYS A 45 8.32 18.02 -56.31
C CYS A 45 7.66 16.67 -56.61
N ILE A 46 8.37 15.58 -56.32
CA ILE A 46 7.93 14.21 -56.60
C ILE A 46 7.13 13.68 -55.41
N GLY A 47 5.92 13.17 -55.68
CA GLY A 47 4.99 12.66 -54.69
C GLY A 47 4.98 11.15 -54.52
N SER A 48 5.57 10.37 -55.44
CA SER A 48 5.59 8.90 -55.36
C SER A 48 6.76 8.25 -56.09
N ILE A 49 7.04 6.99 -55.75
CA ILE A 49 8.03 6.15 -56.47
C ILE A 49 7.63 5.98 -57.94
N GLU A 50 6.33 5.81 -58.20
CA GLU A 50 5.80 5.65 -59.56
C GLU A 50 5.99 6.91 -60.40
N GLU A 51 5.72 8.09 -59.82
CA GLU A 51 5.98 9.38 -60.49
C GLU A 51 7.47 9.57 -60.78
N LEU A 52 8.36 9.21 -59.84
CA LEU A 52 9.81 9.24 -60.07
C LEU A 52 10.20 8.34 -61.24
N ALA A 53 9.66 7.12 -61.29
CA ALA A 53 9.97 6.16 -62.36
C ALA A 53 9.49 6.67 -63.72
N GLN A 54 8.29 7.24 -63.79
CA GLN A 54 7.74 7.81 -65.03
C GLN A 54 8.57 8.99 -65.57
N LEU A 55 9.10 9.84 -64.69
CA LEU A 55 9.85 11.03 -65.09
C LEU A 55 11.34 10.77 -65.33
N SER A 56 11.95 9.85 -64.58
CA SER A 56 13.39 9.55 -64.70
C SER A 56 13.70 8.34 -65.58
N GLY A 57 12.74 7.44 -65.80
CA GLY A 57 12.95 6.12 -66.41
C GLY A 57 13.62 5.10 -65.48
N VAL A 58 13.82 5.43 -64.20
CA VAL A 58 14.49 4.58 -63.21
C VAL A 58 13.51 4.14 -62.13
N HIS A 59 13.32 2.83 -61.97
CA HIS A 59 12.62 2.28 -60.81
C HIS A 59 13.58 2.15 -59.62
N VAL A 60 13.13 2.64 -58.47
CA VAL A 60 13.88 2.59 -57.22
C VAL A 60 13.07 1.87 -56.15
N SER A 61 13.75 1.05 -55.33
CA SER A 61 13.16 0.37 -54.17
C SER A 61 13.58 0.97 -52.84
N ASP A 62 14.75 1.62 -52.80
CA ASP A 62 15.28 2.30 -51.62
C ASP A 62 15.33 3.81 -51.84
N LEU A 63 14.67 4.56 -50.98
CA LEU A 63 14.55 6.01 -51.09
C LEU A 63 15.63 6.78 -50.31
N HIS A 64 16.66 6.12 -49.80
CA HIS A 64 17.77 6.81 -49.15
C HIS A 64 18.68 7.54 -50.14
N LYS A 65 19.42 8.51 -49.60
CA LYS A 65 20.19 9.52 -50.35
C LYS A 65 21.14 8.89 -51.38
N GLU A 66 21.86 7.84 -51.02
CA GLU A 66 22.78 7.08 -51.88
C GLU A 66 22.10 6.46 -53.11
N SER A 67 20.82 6.12 -52.99
CA SER A 67 20.02 5.47 -54.02
C SER A 67 19.33 6.49 -54.93
N VAL A 68 18.87 7.62 -54.37
CA VAL A 68 18.08 8.62 -55.12
C VAL A 68 18.89 9.79 -55.69
N ASP A 69 20.02 10.16 -55.09
CA ASP A 69 20.84 11.29 -55.57
C ASP A 69 21.39 11.11 -57.00
N PRO A 70 21.78 9.91 -57.46
CA PRO A 70 22.23 9.72 -58.84
C PRO A 70 21.12 9.87 -59.89
N ILE A 71 19.85 9.87 -59.49
CA ILE A 71 18.71 9.88 -60.39
C ILE A 71 18.47 11.31 -60.91
N THR A 72 18.46 11.47 -62.24
CA THR A 72 18.19 12.75 -62.92
C THR A 72 16.90 12.69 -63.72
N ILE A 73 16.24 13.84 -63.88
CA ILE A 73 15.01 13.98 -64.68
C ILE A 73 15.28 14.90 -65.88
N PRO A 74 14.93 14.54 -67.12
CA PRO A 74 15.06 15.46 -68.26
C PRO A 74 14.19 16.72 -68.08
N SER A 75 14.78 17.89 -68.31
CA SER A 75 14.07 19.17 -68.24
C SER A 75 12.99 19.27 -69.31
N ARG A 76 11.79 19.78 -68.95
CA ARG A 76 10.73 20.08 -69.92
C ARG A 76 10.88 21.46 -70.55
N THR A 77 11.77 22.27 -70.01
CA THR A 77 11.99 23.67 -70.42
C THR A 77 13.31 23.89 -71.17
N GLY A 78 14.03 22.81 -71.49
CA GLY A 78 15.29 22.87 -72.23
C GLY A 78 16.53 23.17 -71.37
N ARG A 79 16.42 23.10 -70.04
CA ARG A 79 17.50 23.35 -69.06
C ARG A 79 18.39 22.12 -68.78
N GLY A 80 18.48 21.20 -69.74
CA GLY A 80 19.27 19.97 -69.59
C GLY A 80 18.61 18.94 -68.67
N VAL A 81 19.22 18.67 -67.51
CA VAL A 81 18.72 17.68 -66.53
C VAL A 81 18.49 18.34 -65.18
N LEU A 82 17.45 17.89 -64.48
CA LEU A 82 17.16 18.27 -63.11
C LEU A 82 17.84 17.28 -62.16
N ARG A 83 18.38 17.79 -61.05
CA ARG A 83 18.99 17.01 -59.97
C ARG A 83 18.27 17.26 -58.67
N ARG A 84 18.22 16.24 -57.80
CA ARG A 84 17.64 16.38 -56.47
C ARG A 84 18.43 17.40 -55.65
N VAL A 85 17.74 18.22 -54.85
CA VAL A 85 18.39 19.04 -53.82
C VAL A 85 19.13 18.15 -52.83
N PRO A 86 20.30 18.52 -52.28
CA PRO A 86 21.10 17.61 -51.48
C PRO A 86 20.52 17.30 -50.09
N GLU A 87 19.64 18.15 -49.56
CA GLU A 87 19.11 18.10 -48.19
C GLU A 87 18.17 16.92 -47.93
N VAL A 88 18.08 16.55 -46.64
CA VAL A 88 17.10 15.60 -46.08
C VAL A 88 16.14 16.35 -45.16
N PHE A 89 15.00 15.74 -44.84
CA PHE A 89 14.04 16.29 -43.89
C PHE A 89 14.56 16.31 -42.45
N ASP A 90 14.02 17.24 -41.67
CA ASP A 90 14.05 17.23 -40.21
C ASP A 90 13.31 15.99 -39.67
N CYS A 91 13.89 15.27 -38.71
CA CYS A 91 13.25 14.03 -38.18
C CYS A 91 11.92 14.31 -37.45
N TRP A 92 11.67 15.54 -37.05
CA TRP A 92 10.36 15.95 -36.54
C TRP A 92 9.27 15.99 -37.62
N PHE A 93 9.65 16.14 -38.90
CA PHE A 93 8.75 15.99 -40.04
C PHE A 93 8.33 14.53 -40.21
N GLU A 94 9.29 13.60 -40.12
CA GLU A 94 9.03 12.17 -40.19
C GLU A 94 8.09 11.72 -39.06
N SER A 95 8.44 12.06 -37.81
CA SER A 95 7.61 11.69 -36.64
C SER A 95 6.24 12.39 -36.62
N GLY A 96 6.15 13.64 -37.11
CA GLY A 96 4.86 14.34 -37.25
C GLY A 96 4.00 13.80 -38.40
N SER A 97 4.61 13.17 -39.40
CA SER A 97 3.93 12.49 -40.51
C SER A 97 3.39 11.10 -40.14
N MET A 98 3.82 10.57 -38.99
CA MET A 98 3.47 9.22 -38.50
C MET A 98 1.99 8.84 -38.64
N PRO A 99 0.99 9.71 -38.35
CA PRO A 99 -0.42 9.31 -38.40
C PRO A 99 -0.86 8.71 -39.73
N TYR A 100 -0.39 9.27 -40.86
CA TYR A 100 -0.73 8.80 -42.20
C TYR A 100 0.39 7.94 -42.82
N ALA A 101 1.66 8.25 -42.51
CA ALA A 101 2.80 7.55 -43.07
C ALA A 101 2.89 6.08 -42.61
N GLN A 102 2.51 5.77 -41.37
CA GLN A 102 2.60 4.40 -40.81
C GLN A 102 1.72 3.37 -41.55
N ILE A 103 0.71 3.83 -42.27
CA ILE A 103 -0.27 3.01 -43.00
C ILE A 103 -0.21 3.23 -44.52
N HIS A 104 0.86 3.85 -45.01
CA HIS A 104 1.09 4.10 -46.44
C HIS A 104 0.00 4.95 -47.12
N TYR A 105 -0.68 5.82 -46.37
CA TYR A 105 -1.62 6.80 -46.93
C TYR A 105 -0.84 7.83 -47.78
N PRO A 106 -1.36 8.26 -48.94
CA PRO A 106 -2.70 7.98 -49.50
C PRO A 106 -2.78 6.75 -50.42
N PHE A 107 -1.70 6.00 -50.59
CA PHE A 107 -1.63 4.89 -51.56
C PHE A 107 -2.45 3.68 -51.12
N GLU A 108 -2.48 3.41 -49.81
CA GLU A 108 -3.18 2.28 -49.20
C GLU A 108 -3.93 2.71 -47.93
N ASN A 109 -4.81 1.84 -47.43
CA ASN A 109 -5.44 1.95 -46.11
C ASN A 109 -6.22 3.26 -45.86
N THR A 110 -6.73 3.89 -46.90
CA THR A 110 -7.49 5.16 -46.84
C THR A 110 -8.61 5.10 -45.80
N LYS A 111 -9.43 4.05 -45.82
CA LYS A 111 -10.53 3.87 -44.87
C LYS A 111 -10.03 3.78 -43.42
N THR A 112 -8.96 3.00 -43.19
CA THR A 112 -8.35 2.86 -41.86
C THR A 112 -7.82 4.19 -41.34
N PHE A 113 -7.21 5.01 -42.21
CA PHE A 113 -6.79 6.36 -41.86
C PHE A 113 -7.99 7.22 -41.46
N GLU A 114 -9.01 7.29 -42.32
CA GLU A 114 -10.17 8.16 -42.14
C GLU A 114 -11.00 7.80 -40.91
N GLU A 115 -11.11 6.51 -40.57
CA GLU A 115 -11.79 6.04 -39.36
C GLU A 115 -10.94 6.23 -38.09
N GLY A 116 -9.61 6.12 -38.20
CA GLY A 116 -8.68 6.24 -37.07
C GLY A 116 -8.18 7.66 -36.79
N PHE A 117 -8.41 8.62 -37.68
CA PHE A 117 -7.93 9.98 -37.58
C PHE A 117 -9.09 10.99 -37.39
N PRO A 118 -9.08 11.81 -36.32
CA PRO A 118 -7.99 12.01 -35.36
C PRO A 118 -7.92 10.95 -34.27
N ALA A 119 -6.71 10.69 -33.75
CA ALA A 119 -6.48 9.73 -32.68
C ALA A 119 -7.25 10.12 -31.41
N ASP A 120 -7.81 9.14 -30.68
CA ASP A 120 -8.55 9.46 -29.45
C ASP A 120 -7.64 10.00 -28.34
N PHE A 121 -6.43 9.43 -28.18
CA PHE A 121 -5.55 9.73 -27.07
C PHE A 121 -4.07 9.57 -27.44
N ILE A 122 -3.23 10.51 -26.96
CA ILE A 122 -1.78 10.34 -26.88
C ILE A 122 -1.24 10.81 -25.52
N ALA A 123 -0.09 10.27 -25.09
CA ALA A 123 0.58 10.70 -23.88
C ALA A 123 2.10 10.65 -23.99
N GLU A 124 2.77 11.79 -23.82
CA GLU A 124 4.22 11.89 -23.83
C GLU A 124 4.74 12.91 -22.80
N GLY A 125 6.07 13.01 -22.66
CA GLY A 125 6.72 13.97 -21.78
C GLY A 125 6.46 15.44 -22.13
N ILE A 126 6.55 16.33 -21.14
CA ILE A 126 6.37 17.79 -21.28
C ILE A 126 7.31 18.44 -22.29
N ASP A 127 8.46 17.83 -22.56
CA ASP A 127 9.40 18.23 -23.61
C ASP A 127 8.80 18.12 -25.03
N GLN A 128 7.81 17.25 -25.25
CA GLN A 128 7.15 17.09 -26.55
C GLN A 128 6.27 18.29 -26.94
N THR A 129 6.02 19.23 -26.02
CA THR A 129 5.41 20.53 -26.37
C THR A 129 6.22 21.35 -27.37
N ARG A 130 7.52 21.03 -27.56
CA ARG A 130 8.40 21.63 -28.57
C ARG A 130 8.93 20.62 -29.58
N GLY A 131 8.37 19.41 -29.59
CA GLY A 131 8.76 18.31 -30.47
C GLY A 131 7.52 17.72 -31.13
N TRP A 132 7.19 16.48 -30.78
CA TRP A 132 6.17 15.70 -31.49
C TRP A 132 4.77 16.32 -31.48
N PHE A 133 4.32 16.90 -30.35
CA PHE A 133 3.00 17.52 -30.28
C PHE A 133 2.86 18.70 -31.25
N TYR A 134 3.95 19.46 -31.41
CA TYR A 134 3.97 20.56 -32.36
C TYR A 134 3.88 20.08 -33.79
N THR A 135 4.76 19.15 -34.19
CA THR A 135 4.83 18.76 -35.59
C THR A 135 3.64 17.94 -36.04
N LEU A 136 3.06 17.12 -35.14
CA LEU A 136 1.74 16.53 -35.35
C LEU A 136 0.70 17.62 -35.64
N LEU A 137 0.64 18.68 -34.83
CA LEU A 137 -0.36 19.73 -35.02
C LEU A 137 -0.15 20.51 -36.32
N VAL A 138 1.10 20.89 -36.63
CA VAL A 138 1.44 21.63 -37.85
C VAL A 138 1.06 20.83 -39.09
N ILE A 139 1.53 19.58 -39.19
CA ILE A 139 1.30 18.75 -40.37
C ILE A 139 -0.18 18.40 -40.51
N SER A 140 -0.84 18.04 -39.40
CA SER A 140 -2.27 17.73 -39.38
C SER A 140 -3.12 18.91 -39.82
N THR A 141 -2.80 20.11 -39.35
CA THR A 141 -3.52 21.33 -39.74
C THR A 141 -3.26 21.67 -41.21
N ALA A 142 -2.01 21.57 -41.67
CA ALA A 142 -1.64 21.89 -43.04
C ALA A 142 -2.24 20.93 -44.08
N LEU A 143 -2.25 19.62 -43.79
CA LEU A 143 -2.70 18.60 -44.75
C LEU A 143 -4.20 18.28 -44.65
N PHE A 144 -4.77 18.33 -43.45
CA PHE A 144 -6.12 17.82 -43.20
C PHE A 144 -7.06 18.84 -42.55
N ASN A 145 -6.56 20.01 -42.15
CA ASN A 145 -7.30 21.04 -41.40
C ASN A 145 -8.08 20.46 -40.20
N LYS A 146 -7.44 19.52 -39.49
CA LYS A 146 -7.99 18.83 -38.31
C LYS A 146 -6.94 18.81 -37.19
N PRO A 147 -7.34 18.71 -35.92
CA PRO A 147 -6.39 18.36 -34.85
C PRO A 147 -5.88 16.93 -35.05
N PRO A 148 -4.64 16.60 -34.69
CA PRO A 148 -4.09 15.24 -34.83
C PRO A 148 -4.63 14.25 -33.79
N PHE A 149 -5.16 14.75 -32.67
CA PHE A 149 -5.67 13.95 -31.56
C PHE A 149 -6.81 14.67 -30.82
N LYS A 150 -7.69 13.91 -30.16
CA LYS A 150 -8.80 14.43 -29.33
C LYS A 150 -8.36 14.73 -27.90
N HIS A 151 -7.61 13.82 -27.28
CA HIS A 151 -7.11 13.96 -25.91
C HIS A 151 -5.58 13.86 -25.85
N LEU A 152 -4.99 14.75 -25.06
CA LEU A 152 -3.54 14.81 -24.83
C LEU A 152 -3.25 14.77 -23.32
N ILE A 153 -2.39 13.85 -22.91
CA ILE A 153 -1.81 13.81 -21.57
C ILE A 153 -0.32 14.14 -21.64
N VAL A 154 0.11 14.98 -20.70
CA VAL A 154 1.49 15.45 -20.64
C VAL A 154 2.09 15.01 -19.32
N ASN A 155 3.11 14.16 -19.43
CA ASN A 155 3.84 13.62 -18.30
C ASN A 155 4.98 14.56 -17.91
N GLY A 156 5.30 14.60 -16.62
CA GLY A 156 6.44 15.35 -16.11
C GLY A 156 7.76 14.62 -16.35
N ILE A 157 8.84 15.14 -15.77
CA ILE A 157 10.19 14.58 -15.95
C ILE A 157 10.59 13.77 -14.71
N VAL A 158 10.99 12.51 -14.94
CA VAL A 158 11.65 11.70 -13.91
C VAL A 158 13.11 12.14 -13.79
N LEU A 159 13.50 12.51 -12.57
CA LEU A 159 14.81 12.99 -12.18
C LEU A 159 15.51 11.95 -11.32
N ALA A 160 16.83 12.01 -11.29
CA ALA A 160 17.63 11.28 -10.31
C ALA A 160 17.24 11.71 -8.88
N SER A 161 17.63 10.90 -7.89
CA SER A 161 17.30 11.14 -6.47
C SER A 161 17.80 12.50 -5.95
N ASP A 162 18.91 13.00 -6.52
CA ASP A 162 19.50 14.31 -6.23
C ASP A 162 18.80 15.48 -6.97
N GLY A 163 17.82 15.20 -7.84
CA GLY A 163 17.09 16.18 -8.63
C GLY A 163 17.76 16.55 -9.96
N GLN A 164 18.87 15.93 -10.34
CA GLN A 164 19.46 16.12 -11.66
C GLN A 164 18.69 15.35 -12.73
N LYS A 165 18.78 15.81 -13.99
CA LYS A 165 18.23 15.06 -15.12
C LYS A 165 18.97 13.72 -15.25
N MET A 166 18.22 12.64 -15.39
CA MET A 166 18.83 11.32 -15.61
C MET A 166 19.56 11.31 -16.96
N SER A 167 20.76 10.74 -17.00
CA SER A 167 21.47 10.54 -18.27
C SER A 167 22.33 9.28 -18.25
N LYS A 168 22.37 8.58 -19.40
CA LYS A 168 23.24 7.40 -19.60
C LYS A 168 24.71 7.71 -19.31
N ARG A 169 25.14 8.95 -19.63
CA ARG A 169 26.52 9.42 -19.37
C ARG A 169 26.80 9.59 -17.88
N ALA A 170 25.87 10.15 -17.12
CA ALA A 170 26.04 10.37 -15.69
C ALA A 170 25.84 9.10 -14.85
N LYS A 171 25.16 8.07 -15.39
CA LYS A 171 24.81 6.83 -14.68
C LYS A 171 24.15 7.09 -13.31
N ASN A 172 23.35 8.15 -13.24
CA ASN A 172 22.71 8.64 -12.01
C ASN A 172 21.31 8.09 -11.79
N TYR A 173 20.99 6.93 -12.36
CA TYR A 173 19.71 6.26 -12.20
C TYR A 173 19.91 4.74 -12.10
N PRO A 174 19.11 4.03 -11.29
CA PRO A 174 19.14 2.58 -11.26
C PRO A 174 18.59 2.02 -12.58
N ASP A 175 19.16 0.94 -13.07
CA ASP A 175 18.66 0.27 -14.28
C ASP A 175 17.20 -0.16 -14.04
N PRO A 176 16.24 0.25 -14.90
CA PRO A 176 14.84 -0.14 -14.75
C PRO A 176 14.63 -1.66 -14.65
N MET A 177 15.44 -2.45 -15.37
CA MET A 177 15.32 -3.90 -15.36
C MET A 177 15.78 -4.51 -14.04
N GLU A 178 16.76 -3.91 -13.37
CA GLU A 178 17.14 -4.33 -12.01
C GLU A 178 16.06 -4.00 -10.99
N VAL A 179 15.44 -2.83 -11.09
CA VAL A 179 14.32 -2.44 -10.22
C VAL A 179 13.15 -3.41 -10.40
N ILE A 180 12.81 -3.75 -11.66
CA ILE A 180 11.76 -4.73 -11.98
C ILE A 180 12.12 -6.12 -11.44
N ALA A 181 13.38 -6.56 -11.57
CA ALA A 181 13.79 -7.86 -11.06
C ALA A 181 13.69 -7.97 -9.52
N ARG A 182 13.92 -6.86 -8.80
CA ARG A 182 13.87 -6.82 -7.32
C ARG A 182 12.45 -6.64 -6.77
N HIS A 183 11.65 -5.75 -7.38
CA HIS A 183 10.36 -5.31 -6.82
C HIS A 183 9.15 -5.64 -7.68
N GLY A 184 9.36 -6.06 -8.93
CA GLY A 184 8.30 -6.35 -9.90
C GLY A 184 7.87 -5.13 -10.72
N ALA A 185 7.31 -5.40 -11.91
CA ALA A 185 6.85 -4.37 -12.84
C ALA A 185 5.68 -3.54 -12.27
N ASP A 186 4.76 -4.17 -11.55
CA ASP A 186 3.60 -3.49 -10.97
C ASP A 186 3.97 -2.47 -9.89
N ALA A 187 5.02 -2.74 -9.12
CA ALA A 187 5.48 -1.81 -8.09
C ALA A 187 6.05 -0.55 -8.73
N LEU A 188 6.84 -0.71 -9.79
CA LEU A 188 7.37 0.40 -10.57
C LEU A 188 6.26 1.19 -11.27
N ARG A 189 5.31 0.50 -11.91
CA ARG A 189 4.14 1.12 -12.55
C ARG A 189 3.38 1.98 -11.56
N LEU A 190 2.96 1.38 -10.44
CA LEU A 190 2.15 2.04 -9.43
C LEU A 190 2.89 3.20 -8.76
N TYR A 191 4.19 3.06 -8.49
CA TYR A 191 5.04 4.15 -7.99
C TYR A 191 5.06 5.35 -8.94
N LEU A 192 5.23 5.12 -10.25
CA LEU A 192 5.29 6.20 -11.25
C LEU A 192 3.94 6.89 -11.41
N ILE A 193 2.84 6.14 -11.55
CA ILE A 193 1.51 6.73 -11.79
C ILE A 193 0.88 7.33 -10.52
N ASN A 194 1.31 6.91 -9.32
CA ASN A 194 0.91 7.51 -8.04
C ASN A 194 1.83 8.68 -7.64
N SER A 195 2.34 9.43 -8.62
CA SER A 195 3.31 10.50 -8.39
C SER A 195 2.96 11.78 -9.16
N PRO A 196 3.64 12.91 -8.87
CA PRO A 196 3.37 14.17 -9.57
C PRO A 196 3.64 14.14 -11.09
N VAL A 197 4.30 13.11 -11.63
CA VAL A 197 4.58 13.03 -13.08
C VAL A 197 3.33 12.97 -13.93
N VAL A 198 2.24 12.36 -13.44
CA VAL A 198 0.96 12.33 -14.17
C VAL A 198 0.25 13.69 -14.19
N ARG A 199 0.84 14.71 -13.54
CA ARG A 199 0.40 16.11 -13.54
C ARG A 199 1.41 17.05 -14.19
N ALA A 200 2.26 16.54 -15.08
CA ALA A 200 3.32 17.29 -15.75
C ALA A 200 4.38 17.90 -14.79
N GLN A 201 4.54 17.34 -13.59
CA GLN A 201 5.52 17.80 -12.59
C GLN A 201 6.70 16.82 -12.46
N ASN A 202 7.81 17.30 -11.91
CA ASN A 202 8.99 16.47 -11.75
C ASN A 202 8.84 15.46 -10.59
N LEU A 203 9.38 14.26 -10.78
CA LEU A 203 9.53 13.26 -9.72
C LEU A 203 11.01 12.97 -9.52
N ARG A 204 11.47 13.01 -8.26
CA ARG A 204 12.79 12.46 -7.90
C ARG A 204 12.64 10.98 -7.64
N PHE A 205 13.18 10.16 -8.53
CA PHE A 205 13.06 8.72 -8.43
C PHE A 205 13.95 8.17 -7.30
N THR A 206 13.36 7.33 -6.46
CA THR A 206 14.07 6.58 -5.42
C THR A 206 13.59 5.14 -5.39
N GLU A 207 14.51 4.18 -5.41
CA GLU A 207 14.16 2.76 -5.36
C GLU A 207 13.42 2.37 -4.06
N SER A 208 13.73 3.03 -2.94
CA SER A 208 13.01 2.82 -1.67
C SER A 208 11.51 3.09 -1.80
N GLY A 209 11.11 4.09 -2.59
CA GLY A 209 9.69 4.37 -2.84
C GLY A 209 8.98 3.27 -3.64
N VAL A 210 9.71 2.54 -4.50
CA VAL A 210 9.17 1.36 -5.19
C VAL A 210 8.97 0.21 -4.20
N HIS A 211 9.92 0.03 -3.26
CA HIS A 211 9.79 -0.96 -2.20
C HIS A 211 8.62 -0.67 -1.25
N GLU A 212 8.39 0.60 -0.90
CA GLU A 212 7.24 1.04 -0.09
C GLU A 212 5.90 0.65 -0.73
N VAL A 213 5.76 0.75 -2.06
CA VAL A 213 4.56 0.28 -2.77
C VAL A 213 4.29 -1.22 -2.52
N VAL A 214 5.33 -2.05 -2.59
CA VAL A 214 5.20 -3.49 -2.32
C VAL A 214 4.74 -3.72 -0.88
N LYS A 215 5.41 -3.07 0.07
CA LYS A 215 5.20 -3.25 1.51
C LYS A 215 3.83 -2.73 1.97
N ASP A 216 3.42 -1.56 1.49
CA ASP A 216 2.29 -0.82 2.04
C ASP A 216 1.00 -1.01 1.22
N VAL A 217 1.10 -1.51 -0.02
CA VAL A 217 -0.07 -1.75 -0.89
C VAL A 217 -0.24 -3.23 -1.22
N PHE A 218 0.75 -3.84 -1.87
CA PHE A 218 0.58 -5.20 -2.40
C PHE A 218 0.58 -6.28 -1.33
N LEU A 219 1.46 -6.16 -0.32
CA LEU A 219 1.52 -7.15 0.75
C LEU A 219 0.24 -7.15 1.61
N PRO A 220 -0.33 -6.00 2.04
CA PRO A 220 -1.63 -5.96 2.70
C PRO A 220 -2.76 -6.55 1.85
N TRP A 221 -2.80 -6.22 0.56
CA TRP A 221 -3.85 -6.72 -0.34
C TRP A 221 -3.76 -8.25 -0.54
N TYR A 222 -2.54 -8.76 -0.77
CA TYR A 222 -2.30 -10.20 -0.84
C TYR A 222 -2.66 -10.92 0.46
N ASN A 223 -2.31 -10.32 1.61
CA ASN A 223 -2.66 -10.88 2.92
C ASN A 223 -4.17 -10.93 3.15
N ALA A 224 -4.95 -9.99 2.63
CA ALA A 224 -6.40 -10.03 2.68
C ALA A 224 -6.97 -11.22 1.87
N LEU A 225 -6.43 -11.45 0.67
CA LEU A 225 -6.79 -12.65 -0.12
C LEU A 225 -6.41 -13.93 0.64
N ARG A 226 -5.19 -13.99 1.17
CA ARG A 226 -4.73 -15.15 1.94
C ARG A 226 -5.62 -15.41 3.15
N PHE A 227 -5.99 -14.36 3.89
CA PHE A 227 -6.91 -14.44 5.02
C PHE A 227 -8.27 -15.00 4.59
N LEU A 228 -8.85 -14.48 3.50
CA LEU A 228 -10.12 -14.95 2.95
C LEU A 228 -10.08 -16.46 2.64
N PHE A 229 -9.00 -16.97 2.06
CA PHE A 229 -8.90 -18.40 1.74
C PHE A 229 -8.61 -19.25 2.97
N GLU A 230 -7.50 -18.98 3.67
CA GLU A 230 -6.98 -19.85 4.72
C GLU A 230 -7.76 -19.76 6.03
N SER A 231 -8.17 -18.54 6.43
CA SER A 231 -8.77 -18.28 7.73
C SER A 231 -10.29 -18.11 7.68
N SER A 232 -10.90 -18.11 6.50
CA SER A 232 -12.33 -17.82 6.35
C SER A 232 -13.06 -18.90 5.54
N ILE A 233 -12.74 -19.07 4.25
CA ILE A 233 -13.41 -20.06 3.39
C ILE A 233 -13.12 -21.49 3.84
N ILE A 234 -11.85 -21.88 4.04
CA ILE A 234 -11.52 -23.26 4.42
C ILE A 234 -12.21 -23.69 5.74
N PRO A 235 -12.21 -22.88 6.81
CA PRO A 235 -12.99 -23.17 8.01
C PRO A 235 -14.49 -23.30 7.75
N PHE A 236 -15.08 -22.43 6.94
CA PHE A 236 -16.50 -22.50 6.56
C PHE A 236 -16.84 -23.82 5.85
N GLU A 237 -16.04 -24.20 4.85
CA GLU A 237 -16.25 -25.44 4.09
C GLU A 237 -16.09 -26.68 5.00
N ARG A 238 -15.17 -26.63 5.96
CA ARG A 238 -15.00 -27.70 6.95
C ARG A 238 -16.19 -27.81 7.90
N ALA A 239 -16.70 -26.68 8.39
CA ALA A 239 -17.81 -26.64 9.34
C ALA A 239 -19.14 -27.07 8.68
N THR A 240 -19.37 -26.64 7.44
CA THR A 240 -20.65 -26.87 6.73
C THR A 240 -20.64 -28.11 5.83
N GLY A 241 -19.45 -28.62 5.47
CA GLY A 241 -19.30 -29.70 4.48
C GLY A 241 -19.63 -29.28 3.05
N GLN A 242 -19.84 -27.98 2.78
CA GLN A 242 -20.26 -27.47 1.48
C GLN A 242 -19.18 -26.57 0.86
N PRO A 243 -18.89 -26.70 -0.45
CA PRO A 243 -17.96 -25.81 -1.11
C PRO A 243 -18.52 -24.38 -1.18
N PHE A 244 -17.66 -23.39 -0.93
CA PHE A 244 -18.04 -21.99 -1.02
C PHE A 244 -17.76 -21.43 -2.42
N LYS A 245 -18.83 -21.06 -3.13
CA LYS A 245 -18.80 -20.30 -4.37
C LYS A 245 -19.92 -19.26 -4.42
N VAL A 246 -19.66 -18.18 -5.18
CA VAL A 246 -20.62 -17.09 -5.42
C VAL A 246 -20.65 -16.71 -6.90
N PRO A 247 -21.82 -16.42 -7.50
CA PRO A 247 -21.89 -15.90 -8.86
C PRO A 247 -21.23 -14.50 -8.99
N PRO A 248 -20.58 -14.18 -10.13
CA PRO A 248 -19.88 -12.91 -10.34
C PRO A 248 -20.74 -11.67 -10.06
N ASP A 249 -21.98 -11.69 -10.53
CA ASP A 249 -22.89 -10.55 -10.48
C ASP A 249 -23.85 -10.57 -9.28
N SER A 250 -23.79 -11.62 -8.46
CA SER A 250 -24.65 -11.71 -7.28
C SER A 250 -24.32 -10.62 -6.24
N VAL A 251 -25.35 -10.23 -5.48
CA VAL A 251 -25.26 -9.27 -4.39
C VAL A 251 -25.31 -10.03 -3.06
N PRO A 252 -24.43 -9.72 -2.09
CA PRO A 252 -24.51 -10.32 -0.76
C PRO A 252 -25.78 -9.95 -0.02
N GLU A 253 -26.51 -10.95 0.47
CA GLU A 253 -27.66 -10.78 1.35
C GLU A 253 -27.17 -10.54 2.77
N THR A 254 -26.93 -9.26 3.12
CA THR A 254 -26.33 -8.89 4.41
C THR A 254 -27.09 -7.74 5.07
N SER A 255 -27.39 -7.89 6.36
CA SER A 255 -27.91 -6.82 7.22
C SER A 255 -26.81 -6.13 8.03
N ASN A 256 -25.57 -6.64 7.96
CA ASN A 256 -24.45 -6.13 8.73
C ASN A 256 -24.04 -4.72 8.25
N PHE A 257 -23.84 -3.83 9.21
CA PHE A 257 -23.48 -2.44 8.97
C PHE A 257 -22.17 -2.29 8.16
N MET A 258 -21.10 -2.98 8.55
CA MET A 258 -19.81 -2.88 7.89
C MET A 258 -19.80 -3.51 6.50
N ASP A 259 -20.59 -4.57 6.28
CA ASP A 259 -20.76 -5.16 4.95
C ASP A 259 -21.46 -4.19 4.00
N LYS A 260 -22.58 -3.60 4.44
CA LYS A 260 -23.31 -2.60 3.64
C LYS A 260 -22.40 -1.42 3.29
N TRP A 261 -21.60 -0.96 4.26
CA TRP A 261 -20.66 0.12 4.03
C TRP A 261 -19.61 -0.22 2.97
N ILE A 262 -18.91 -1.37 3.10
CA ILE A 262 -17.85 -1.68 2.14
C ILE A 262 -18.41 -1.94 0.74
N LEU A 263 -19.63 -2.47 0.63
CA LEU A 263 -20.32 -2.65 -0.66
C LEU A 263 -20.69 -1.31 -1.29
N SER A 264 -21.30 -0.40 -0.53
CA SER A 264 -21.59 0.97 -0.95
C SER A 264 -20.32 1.67 -1.41
N PHE A 265 -19.30 1.67 -0.57
CA PHE A 265 -18.04 2.36 -0.84
C PHE A 265 -17.32 1.78 -2.07
N THR A 266 -17.46 0.47 -2.33
CA THR A 266 -16.97 -0.16 -3.57
C THR A 266 -17.73 0.36 -4.79
N GLN A 267 -19.06 0.52 -4.73
CA GLN A 267 -19.83 1.05 -5.86
C GLN A 267 -19.53 2.53 -6.11
N SER A 268 -19.44 3.35 -5.05
CA SER A 268 -19.01 4.74 -5.12
C SER A 268 -17.60 4.88 -5.74
N LEU A 269 -16.68 3.96 -5.40
CA LEU A 269 -15.36 3.90 -6.01
C LEU A 269 -15.43 3.56 -7.51
N ILE A 270 -16.25 2.59 -7.92
CA ILE A 270 -16.43 2.24 -9.34
C ILE A 270 -16.92 3.45 -10.13
N CYS A 271 -17.98 4.13 -9.65
CA CYS A 271 -18.49 5.36 -10.25
C CYS A 271 -17.40 6.42 -10.41
N PHE A 272 -16.66 6.68 -9.33
CA PHE A 272 -15.56 7.65 -9.33
C PHE A 272 -14.47 7.30 -10.36
N VAL A 273 -14.01 6.04 -10.39
CA VAL A 273 -12.97 5.59 -11.32
C VAL A 273 -13.42 5.77 -12.77
N HIS A 274 -14.67 5.40 -13.09
CA HIS A 274 -15.23 5.56 -14.44
C HIS A 274 -15.31 7.03 -14.84
N GLN A 275 -15.83 7.89 -13.96
CA GLN A 275 -15.92 9.33 -14.21
C GLN A 275 -14.56 9.98 -14.44
N GLU A 276 -13.57 9.67 -13.60
CA GLU A 276 -12.26 10.29 -13.69
C GLU A 276 -11.44 9.76 -14.88
N LEU A 277 -11.56 8.46 -15.23
CA LEU A 277 -10.88 7.91 -16.41
C LEU A 277 -11.51 8.39 -17.72
N ALA A 278 -12.83 8.59 -17.78
CA ALA A 278 -13.49 9.21 -18.94
C ALA A 278 -12.94 10.62 -19.22
N GLU A 279 -12.56 11.34 -18.16
CA GLU A 279 -11.94 12.67 -18.22
C GLU A 279 -10.40 12.62 -18.28
N TYR A 280 -9.79 11.44 -18.41
CA TYR A 280 -8.34 11.22 -18.41
C TYR A 280 -7.62 11.80 -17.17
N ARG A 281 -8.29 11.86 -16.01
CA ARG A 281 -7.76 12.40 -14.75
C ARG A 281 -7.10 11.32 -13.90
N LEU A 282 -6.11 10.63 -14.46
CA LEU A 282 -5.42 9.51 -13.79
C LEU A 282 -4.86 9.86 -12.39
N TYR A 283 -4.45 11.11 -12.18
CA TYR A 283 -3.86 11.59 -10.93
C TYR A 283 -4.82 11.59 -9.73
N THR A 284 -6.13 11.49 -9.96
CA THR A 284 -7.14 11.38 -8.88
C THR A 284 -7.52 9.93 -8.61
N VAL A 285 -7.39 9.05 -9.60
CA VAL A 285 -7.81 7.64 -9.57
C VAL A 285 -6.90 6.81 -8.66
N VAL A 286 -5.60 6.81 -8.95
CA VAL A 286 -4.64 5.91 -8.29
C VAL A 286 -4.56 6.12 -6.78
N PRO A 287 -4.50 7.37 -6.25
CA PRO A 287 -4.50 7.58 -4.80
C PRO A 287 -5.74 7.00 -4.11
N ARG A 288 -6.93 7.12 -4.73
CA ARG A 288 -8.17 6.58 -4.16
C ARG A 288 -8.20 5.06 -4.18
N LEU A 289 -7.73 4.43 -5.25
CA LEU A 289 -7.59 2.96 -5.33
C LEU A 289 -6.64 2.43 -4.24
N VAL A 290 -5.48 3.06 -4.05
CA VAL A 290 -4.54 2.68 -3.00
C VAL A 290 -5.15 2.88 -1.61
N LYS A 291 -5.82 4.01 -1.38
CA LYS A 291 -6.50 4.28 -0.10
C LYS A 291 -7.64 3.28 0.15
N PHE A 292 -8.35 2.83 -0.88
CA PHE A 292 -9.39 1.81 -0.73
C PHE A 292 -8.85 0.48 -0.20
N ILE A 293 -7.63 0.07 -0.60
CA ILE A 293 -6.98 -1.13 -0.04
C ILE A 293 -6.78 -0.97 1.46
N ASP A 294 -6.40 0.21 1.93
CA ASP A 294 -6.33 0.53 3.37
C ASP A 294 -7.71 0.44 4.04
N HIS A 295 -8.77 0.97 3.44
CA HIS A 295 -10.15 0.79 3.94
C HIS A 295 -10.56 -0.69 4.04
N LEU A 296 -10.26 -1.48 3.01
CA LEU A 296 -10.56 -2.91 2.99
C LEU A 296 -9.81 -3.65 4.10
N VAL A 297 -8.49 -3.46 4.21
CA VAL A 297 -7.65 -4.25 5.12
C VAL A 297 -7.75 -3.75 6.56
N ASN A 298 -7.53 -2.46 6.76
CA ASN A 298 -7.35 -1.87 8.08
C ASN A 298 -8.67 -1.47 8.73
N TRP A 299 -9.79 -1.48 8.03
CA TRP A 299 -11.10 -1.22 8.63
C TRP A 299 -12.02 -2.40 8.47
N TYR A 300 -12.39 -2.77 7.24
CA TYR A 300 -13.37 -3.85 7.03
C TYR A 300 -12.88 -5.20 7.56
N VAL A 301 -11.74 -5.71 7.06
CA VAL A 301 -11.20 -7.02 7.45
C VAL A 301 -10.81 -7.04 8.92
N ARG A 302 -10.21 -5.96 9.45
CA ARG A 302 -9.82 -5.87 10.86
C ARG A 302 -11.04 -6.00 11.79
N MET A 303 -12.07 -5.19 11.57
CA MET A 303 -13.25 -5.14 12.43
C MET A 303 -14.14 -6.38 12.29
N ASN A 304 -14.13 -7.03 11.12
CA ASN A 304 -14.94 -8.23 10.89
C ASN A 304 -14.15 -9.54 11.03
N ARG A 305 -12.90 -9.50 11.52
CA ARG A 305 -12.01 -10.67 11.51
C ARG A 305 -12.61 -11.89 12.22
N ARG A 306 -13.23 -11.69 13.38
CA ARG A 306 -13.87 -12.77 14.17
C ARG A 306 -15.07 -13.35 13.43
N ARG A 307 -15.90 -12.49 12.86
CA ARG A 307 -17.07 -12.85 12.04
C ARG A 307 -16.67 -13.62 10.78
N LEU A 308 -15.64 -13.15 10.06
CA LEU A 308 -15.10 -13.79 8.86
C LEU A 308 -14.48 -15.17 9.15
N LYS A 309 -14.03 -15.42 10.40
CA LYS A 309 -13.52 -16.72 10.86
C LYS A 309 -14.60 -17.70 11.33
N GLY A 310 -15.84 -17.24 11.52
CA GLY A 310 -16.90 -18.04 12.16
C GLY A 310 -16.93 -17.95 13.69
N ASP A 311 -16.05 -17.15 14.33
CA ASP A 311 -15.95 -17.07 15.80
C ASP A 311 -17.08 -16.23 16.45
N ALA A 312 -17.73 -15.39 15.65
CA ALA A 312 -18.72 -14.40 16.10
C ALA A 312 -19.92 -14.31 15.14
N VAL A 313 -20.21 -15.40 14.44
CA VAL A 313 -21.34 -15.46 13.50
C VAL A 313 -22.63 -15.83 14.25
N GLN A 314 -23.75 -15.26 13.81
CA GLN A 314 -25.05 -15.57 14.41
C GLN A 314 -25.59 -16.93 13.92
N ASN A 315 -25.35 -17.24 12.65
CA ASN A 315 -25.74 -18.47 11.97
C ASN A 315 -24.92 -18.63 10.68
N ASP A 316 -25.10 -19.76 9.99
CA ASP A 316 -24.38 -20.06 8.74
C ASP A 316 -24.68 -19.07 7.61
N ALA A 317 -25.89 -18.49 7.57
CA ALA A 317 -26.26 -17.49 6.57
C ALA A 317 -25.50 -16.18 6.78
N ASP A 318 -25.31 -15.75 8.04
CA ASP A 318 -24.51 -14.58 8.39
C ASP A 318 -23.03 -14.77 8.02
N TRP A 319 -22.48 -15.96 8.28
CA TRP A 319 -21.11 -16.28 7.86
C TRP A 319 -20.99 -16.26 6.33
N ARG A 320 -21.93 -16.89 5.62
CA ARG A 320 -21.97 -16.90 4.16
C ARG A 320 -22.05 -15.49 3.58
N ALA A 321 -22.88 -14.62 4.16
CA ALA A 321 -23.00 -13.22 3.77
C ALA A 321 -21.67 -12.47 3.92
N ALA A 322 -20.98 -12.63 5.06
CA ALA A 322 -19.66 -12.00 5.28
C ALA A 322 -18.60 -12.46 4.25
N LEU A 323 -18.55 -13.77 3.96
CA LEU A 323 -17.63 -14.32 2.96
C LEU A 323 -17.96 -13.85 1.54
N HIS A 324 -19.25 -13.78 1.20
CA HIS A 324 -19.72 -13.29 -0.09
C HIS A 324 -19.33 -11.82 -0.27
N THR A 325 -19.56 -10.97 0.74
CA THR A 325 -19.14 -9.57 0.74
C THR A 325 -17.64 -9.43 0.48
N LEU A 326 -16.79 -10.14 1.23
CA LEU A 326 -15.34 -10.03 1.06
C LEU A 326 -14.86 -10.52 -0.32
N ILE A 327 -15.42 -11.62 -0.85
CA ILE A 327 -15.11 -12.08 -2.21
C ILE A 327 -15.52 -11.04 -3.24
N LYS A 328 -16.74 -10.50 -3.16
CA LYS A 328 -17.25 -9.52 -4.10
C LYS A 328 -16.35 -8.28 -4.17
N VAL A 329 -15.99 -7.74 -3.01
CA VAL A 329 -15.13 -6.54 -2.91
C VAL A 329 -13.73 -6.82 -3.46
N ILE A 330 -13.07 -7.91 -3.06
CA ILE A 330 -11.73 -8.25 -3.58
C ILE A 330 -11.78 -8.48 -5.10
N TYR A 331 -12.83 -9.16 -5.60
CA TYR A 331 -12.99 -9.42 -7.03
C TYR A 331 -13.17 -8.12 -7.82
N GLN A 332 -14.11 -7.25 -7.43
CA GLN A 332 -14.33 -5.97 -8.10
C GLN A 332 -13.08 -5.08 -8.05
N MET A 333 -12.37 -5.05 -6.91
CA MET A 333 -11.10 -4.32 -6.79
C MET A 333 -10.01 -4.90 -7.71
N THR A 334 -9.95 -6.22 -7.86
CA THR A 334 -9.02 -6.90 -8.79
C THR A 334 -9.29 -6.51 -10.24
N LEU A 335 -10.56 -6.34 -10.62
CA LEU A 335 -10.93 -5.87 -11.96
C LEU A 335 -10.57 -4.39 -12.16
N LEU A 336 -10.88 -3.52 -11.19
CA LEU A 336 -10.57 -2.08 -11.29
C LEU A 336 -9.07 -1.80 -11.35
N MET A 337 -8.26 -2.60 -10.64
CA MET A 337 -6.80 -2.43 -10.60
C MET A 337 -6.08 -2.99 -11.82
N SER A 338 -6.73 -3.82 -12.66
CA SER A 338 -6.06 -4.56 -13.74
C SER A 338 -5.35 -3.68 -14.79
N PRO A 339 -5.82 -2.47 -15.16
CA PRO A 339 -5.08 -1.61 -16.09
C PRO A 339 -3.80 -1.02 -15.48
N PHE A 340 -3.75 -0.92 -14.14
CA PHE A 340 -2.66 -0.27 -13.42
C PHE A 340 -1.58 -1.27 -12.99
N THR A 341 -2.00 -2.41 -12.43
CA THR A 341 -1.12 -3.44 -11.88
C THR A 341 -1.47 -4.83 -12.45
N PRO A 342 -1.23 -5.05 -13.76
CA PRO A 342 -1.77 -6.19 -14.49
C PRO A 342 -1.29 -7.56 -14.02
N PHE A 343 -0.11 -7.67 -13.40
CA PHE A 343 0.46 -8.97 -13.02
C PHE A 343 -0.06 -9.46 -11.68
N ILE A 344 -0.14 -8.58 -10.67
CA ILE A 344 -0.69 -8.93 -9.36
C ILE A 344 -2.19 -9.17 -9.47
N THR A 345 -2.93 -8.38 -10.26
CA THR A 345 -4.36 -8.60 -10.46
C THR A 345 -4.64 -9.93 -11.14
N GLU A 346 -3.82 -10.31 -12.12
CA GLU A 346 -3.87 -11.63 -12.75
C GLU A 346 -3.61 -12.74 -11.71
N PHE A 347 -2.56 -12.59 -10.89
CA PHE A 347 -2.23 -13.55 -9.83
C PHE A 347 -3.35 -13.72 -8.78
N LEU A 348 -4.02 -12.62 -8.40
CA LEU A 348 -5.16 -12.64 -7.48
C LEU A 348 -6.38 -13.28 -8.15
N TYR A 349 -6.68 -12.90 -9.39
CA TYR A 349 -7.78 -13.45 -10.17
C TYR A 349 -7.68 -14.97 -10.33
N GLN A 350 -6.50 -15.51 -10.66
CA GLN A 350 -6.29 -16.95 -10.82
C GLN A 350 -6.65 -17.76 -9.58
N ARG A 351 -6.56 -17.16 -8.38
CA ARG A 351 -7.01 -17.79 -7.13
C ARG A 351 -8.51 -17.59 -6.91
N LEU A 352 -8.99 -16.36 -7.08
CA LEU A 352 -10.38 -15.99 -6.90
C LEU A 352 -11.32 -16.73 -7.85
N ARG A 353 -10.92 -16.99 -9.10
CA ARG A 353 -11.77 -17.65 -10.10
C ARG A 353 -12.28 -19.03 -9.65
N SER A 354 -11.57 -19.71 -8.75
CA SER A 354 -12.02 -21.00 -8.17
C SER A 354 -13.21 -20.85 -7.21
N ARG A 355 -13.42 -19.65 -6.67
CA ARG A 355 -14.48 -19.29 -5.71
C ARG A 355 -15.61 -18.48 -6.34
N ILE A 356 -15.49 -18.18 -7.64
CA ILE A 356 -16.50 -17.46 -8.42
C ILE A 356 -17.15 -18.46 -9.38
N ASP A 357 -18.48 -18.48 -9.41
CA ASP A 357 -19.25 -19.42 -10.23
C ASP A 357 -19.60 -18.82 -11.60
N PHE A 358 -18.80 -19.19 -12.61
CA PHE A 358 -19.00 -18.76 -14.00
C PHE A 358 -19.81 -19.75 -14.84
N THR A 359 -20.46 -20.75 -14.24
CA THR A 359 -21.18 -21.79 -15.00
C THR A 359 -22.30 -21.25 -15.89
N ALA A 360 -22.88 -20.09 -15.54
CA ALA A 360 -23.85 -19.38 -16.40
C ALA A 360 -23.31 -19.05 -17.81
N ASN A 361 -21.99 -18.84 -17.95
CA ASN A 361 -21.36 -18.57 -19.25
C ASN A 361 -21.39 -19.80 -20.17
N LEU A 362 -21.46 -21.01 -19.62
CA LEU A 362 -21.53 -22.25 -20.41
C LEU A 362 -22.84 -22.36 -21.19
N THR A 363 -23.89 -21.68 -20.73
CA THR A 363 -25.22 -21.67 -21.34
C THR A 363 -25.49 -20.44 -22.21
N ALA A 364 -24.47 -19.59 -22.45
CA ALA A 364 -24.63 -18.35 -23.22
C ALA A 364 -25.04 -18.66 -24.68
N PRO A 365 -26.10 -18.02 -25.23
CA PRO A 365 -26.57 -18.28 -26.60
C PRO A 365 -25.52 -17.99 -27.69
N SER A 366 -24.62 -17.04 -27.43
CA SER A 366 -23.51 -16.65 -28.30
C SER A 366 -22.34 -17.66 -28.30
N GLY A 367 -22.41 -18.71 -27.48
CA GLY A 367 -21.27 -19.56 -27.16
C GLY A 367 -20.27 -18.87 -26.23
N LEU A 368 -19.25 -19.63 -25.82
CA LEU A 368 -18.16 -19.14 -24.97
C LEU A 368 -17.15 -18.30 -25.79
N PRO A 369 -16.76 -17.11 -25.31
CA PRO A 369 -15.69 -16.33 -25.93
C PRO A 369 -14.34 -17.08 -25.95
N VAL A 370 -13.44 -16.68 -26.84
CA VAL A 370 -12.05 -17.19 -26.85
C VAL A 370 -11.38 -16.84 -25.52
N GLY A 371 -10.64 -17.80 -24.95
CA GLY A 371 -9.98 -17.64 -23.65
C GLY A 371 -10.91 -17.85 -22.46
N TYR A 372 -12.04 -18.53 -22.63
CA TYR A 372 -12.91 -18.97 -21.54
C TYR A 372 -12.85 -20.50 -21.40
N SER A 373 -12.79 -20.97 -20.16
CA SER A 373 -12.78 -22.39 -19.82
C SER A 373 -14.08 -23.07 -20.24
N ARG A 374 -13.97 -24.10 -21.08
CA ARG A 374 -15.12 -24.93 -21.49
C ARG A 374 -15.70 -25.81 -20.37
N VAL A 375 -14.98 -25.95 -19.26
CA VAL A 375 -15.41 -26.76 -18.11
C VAL A 375 -16.10 -25.91 -17.06
N THR A 376 -15.59 -24.72 -16.79
CA THR A 376 -16.07 -23.89 -15.67
C THR A 376 -16.82 -22.63 -16.12
N GLY A 377 -16.73 -22.28 -17.41
CA GLY A 377 -17.23 -21.02 -17.95
C GLY A 377 -16.39 -19.80 -17.55
N ALA A 378 -15.34 -19.98 -16.74
CA ALA A 378 -14.52 -18.89 -16.23
C ALA A 378 -13.59 -18.34 -17.33
N PRO A 379 -13.42 -17.02 -17.44
CA PRO A 379 -12.35 -16.43 -18.24
C PRO A 379 -10.98 -16.92 -17.77
N ASP A 380 -10.06 -17.18 -18.70
CA ASP A 380 -8.72 -17.66 -18.37
C ASP A 380 -7.82 -16.57 -17.80
N SER A 381 -8.14 -15.29 -18.01
CA SER A 381 -7.40 -14.14 -17.49
C SER A 381 -8.35 -13.03 -17.03
N VAL A 382 -7.91 -12.22 -16.06
CA VAL A 382 -8.63 -11.03 -15.60
C VAL A 382 -8.82 -10.02 -16.75
N HIS A 383 -7.89 -10.02 -17.71
CA HIS A 383 -7.86 -9.07 -18.83
C HIS A 383 -8.89 -9.39 -19.92
N TYR A 384 -9.64 -10.50 -19.78
CA TYR A 384 -10.77 -10.85 -20.66
C TYR A 384 -12.12 -10.43 -20.07
N LEU A 385 -12.11 -9.80 -18.89
CA LEU A 385 -13.29 -9.29 -18.22
C LEU A 385 -13.43 -7.80 -18.46
N LEU A 386 -14.67 -7.35 -18.60
CA LEU A 386 -14.99 -5.93 -18.63
C LEU A 386 -14.80 -5.32 -17.23
N SER A 387 -14.50 -4.02 -17.19
CA SER A 387 -14.55 -3.27 -15.94
C SER A 387 -15.93 -3.43 -15.30
N PRO A 388 -16.01 -3.60 -13.96
CA PRO A 388 -17.28 -3.71 -13.27
C PRO A 388 -18.10 -2.43 -13.49
N LYS A 389 -19.41 -2.58 -13.63
CA LYS A 389 -20.37 -1.47 -13.59
C LYS A 389 -20.83 -1.29 -12.16
N ALA A 390 -20.99 -0.04 -11.74
CA ALA A 390 -21.53 0.26 -10.42
C ALA A 390 -23.01 -0.13 -10.35
N ASN A 391 -23.43 -0.62 -9.19
CA ASN A 391 -24.83 -0.76 -8.86
C ASN A 391 -25.26 0.40 -7.95
N ASP A 392 -25.94 1.39 -8.51
CA ASP A 392 -26.36 2.60 -7.79
C ASP A 392 -27.31 2.29 -6.62
N GLU A 393 -28.04 1.18 -6.66
CA GLU A 393 -28.95 0.77 -5.58
C GLU A 393 -28.22 0.35 -4.29
N LEU A 394 -26.93 0.01 -4.38
CA LEU A 394 -26.10 -0.34 -3.23
C LEU A 394 -25.39 0.87 -2.63
N ILE A 395 -25.45 2.04 -3.28
CA ILE A 395 -24.81 3.26 -2.80
C ILE A 395 -25.69 3.90 -1.71
N ASP A 396 -25.16 3.93 -0.50
CA ASP A 396 -25.74 4.55 0.68
C ASP A 396 -24.77 5.62 1.20
N SER A 397 -25.02 6.88 0.82
CA SER A 397 -24.18 8.01 1.28
C SER A 397 -24.20 8.20 2.80
N VAL A 398 -25.31 7.84 3.46
CA VAL A 398 -25.44 8.01 4.91
C VAL A 398 -24.54 7.03 5.64
N ILE A 399 -24.47 5.77 5.20
CA ILE A 399 -23.57 4.78 5.81
C ILE A 399 -22.09 5.12 5.54
N GLU A 400 -21.78 5.65 4.36
CA GLU A 400 -20.44 6.12 4.02
C GLU A 400 -20.00 7.28 4.92
N ASP A 401 -20.86 8.30 5.09
CA ASP A 401 -20.60 9.42 6.00
C ASP A 401 -20.48 8.94 7.45
N THR A 402 -21.31 7.99 7.86
CA THR A 402 -21.25 7.40 9.21
C THR A 402 -19.89 6.77 9.48
N VAL A 403 -19.40 5.96 8.54
CA VAL A 403 -18.09 5.33 8.69
C VAL A 403 -16.97 6.36 8.58
N ALA A 404 -17.07 7.39 7.74
CA ALA A 404 -16.08 8.46 7.67
C ALA A 404 -15.93 9.18 9.03
N TRP A 405 -17.03 9.52 9.69
CA TRP A 405 -17.01 10.13 11.02
C TRP A 405 -16.47 9.19 12.10
N MET A 406 -16.84 7.90 12.04
CA MET A 406 -16.29 6.87 12.91
C MET A 406 -14.76 6.76 12.75
N GLN A 407 -14.26 6.73 11.51
CA GLN A 407 -12.84 6.65 11.21
C GLN A 407 -12.08 7.87 11.71
N ALA A 408 -12.58 9.08 11.43
CA ALA A 408 -11.99 10.32 11.91
C ALA A 408 -11.90 10.34 13.45
N THR A 409 -12.96 9.89 14.14
CA THR A 409 -12.97 9.80 15.60
C THR A 409 -11.89 8.85 16.13
N VAL A 410 -11.79 7.65 15.55
CA VAL A 410 -10.81 6.63 15.93
C VAL A 410 -9.38 7.08 15.62
N GLU A 411 -9.15 7.74 14.48
CA GLU A 411 -7.83 8.25 14.10
C GLU A 411 -7.35 9.35 15.05
N LEU A 412 -8.21 10.31 15.39
CA LEU A 412 -7.90 11.36 16.37
C LEU A 412 -7.61 10.76 17.76
N GLY A 413 -8.41 9.77 18.20
CA GLY A 413 -8.15 9.04 19.44
C GLY A 413 -6.81 8.30 19.44
N ARG A 414 -6.41 7.70 18.32
CA ARG A 414 -5.09 7.06 18.17
C ARG A 414 -3.95 8.07 18.19
N ILE A 415 -4.12 9.23 17.55
CA ILE A 415 -3.15 10.33 17.60
C ILE A 415 -2.92 10.76 19.05
N ILE A 416 -3.98 10.92 19.83
CA ILE A 416 -3.88 11.26 21.26
C ILE A 416 -3.04 10.21 21.98
N ARG A 417 -3.39 8.92 21.84
CA ARG A 417 -2.66 7.81 22.45
C ARG A 417 -1.18 7.78 22.08
N THR A 418 -0.84 7.97 20.80
CA THR A 418 0.57 7.99 20.36
C THR A 418 1.31 9.17 20.96
N ARG A 419 0.69 10.35 21.00
CA ARG A 419 1.30 11.56 21.59
C ARG A 419 1.56 11.42 23.09
N THR A 420 0.69 10.71 23.79
CA THR A 420 0.77 10.49 25.26
C THR A 420 1.46 9.17 25.64
N ASN A 421 1.94 8.41 24.65
CA ASN A 421 2.55 7.08 24.82
C ASN A 421 1.64 6.07 25.55
N LEU A 422 0.32 6.17 25.33
CA LEU A 422 -0.67 5.25 25.88
C LEU A 422 -0.90 4.09 24.89
N PRO A 423 -0.60 2.84 25.27
CA PRO A 423 -0.85 1.70 24.39
C PRO A 423 -2.36 1.45 24.21
N LEU A 424 -2.78 0.96 23.05
CA LEU A 424 -4.19 0.59 22.80
C LEU A 424 -4.73 -0.47 23.76
N LYS A 425 -3.85 -1.31 24.33
CA LYS A 425 -4.22 -2.31 25.33
C LYS A 425 -4.57 -1.73 26.70
N ALA A 426 -4.22 -0.46 26.96
CA ALA A 426 -4.67 0.24 28.15
C ALA A 426 -6.10 0.71 27.92
N PRO A 427 -7.12 0.11 28.57
CA PRO A 427 -8.47 0.62 28.46
C PRO A 427 -8.56 2.01 29.09
N LEU A 428 -9.39 2.88 28.52
CA LEU A 428 -9.66 4.21 29.05
C LEU A 428 -11.12 4.35 29.48
N ARG A 429 -11.40 5.27 30.41
CA ARG A 429 -12.75 5.44 30.95
C ARG A 429 -13.70 5.96 29.89
N GLU A 430 -13.31 7.03 29.20
CA GLU A 430 -14.22 7.76 28.33
C GLU A 430 -13.48 8.34 27.11
N ALA A 431 -14.14 8.31 25.96
CA ALA A 431 -13.84 9.17 24.83
C ALA A 431 -14.98 10.17 24.67
N ILE A 432 -14.65 11.46 24.54
CA ILE A 432 -15.61 12.53 24.33
C ILE A 432 -15.41 13.09 22.93
N VAL A 433 -16.50 13.16 22.17
CA VAL A 433 -16.52 13.69 20.82
C VAL A 433 -17.35 14.97 20.82
N ILE A 434 -16.71 16.05 20.40
CA ILE A 434 -17.31 17.37 20.38
C ILE A 434 -17.49 17.81 18.93
N HIS A 435 -18.74 18.08 18.56
CA HIS A 435 -19.09 18.62 17.24
C HIS A 435 -20.35 19.51 17.34
N PRO A 436 -20.39 20.70 16.70
CA PRO A 436 -21.51 21.63 16.83
C PRO A 436 -22.81 21.10 16.20
N ASP A 437 -22.72 20.34 15.11
CA ASP A 437 -23.89 19.79 14.43
C ASP A 437 -24.47 18.56 15.17
N PRO A 438 -25.74 18.59 15.62
CA PRO A 438 -26.39 17.46 16.28
C PRO A 438 -26.55 16.23 15.37
N ALA A 439 -26.71 16.39 14.06
CA ALA A 439 -26.83 15.26 13.14
C ALA A 439 -25.53 14.45 13.11
N VAL A 440 -24.38 15.13 13.02
CA VAL A 440 -23.05 14.49 13.09
C VAL A 440 -22.86 13.75 14.42
N ARG A 441 -23.26 14.35 15.55
CA ARG A 441 -23.17 13.68 16.86
C ARG A 441 -23.99 12.38 16.87
N GLN A 442 -25.20 12.41 16.34
CA GLN A 442 -26.06 11.22 16.28
C GLN A 442 -25.47 10.14 15.35
N THR A 443 -24.89 10.56 14.23
CA THR A 443 -24.18 9.68 13.30
C THR A 443 -22.99 8.98 13.98
N ILE A 444 -22.19 9.70 14.76
CA ILE A 444 -21.06 9.12 15.51
C ILE A 444 -21.55 8.12 16.57
N LEU A 445 -22.62 8.46 17.27
CA LEU A 445 -23.22 7.58 18.28
C LEU A 445 -23.81 6.29 17.66
N SER A 446 -24.31 6.33 16.43
CA SER A 446 -24.82 5.12 15.76
C SER A 446 -23.71 4.08 15.50
N ALA A 447 -22.46 4.53 15.35
CA ALA A 447 -21.27 3.70 15.20
C ALA A 447 -20.51 3.45 16.52
N GLN A 448 -21.09 3.80 17.67
CA GLN A 448 -20.44 3.77 18.99
C GLN A 448 -19.74 2.43 19.29
N ALA A 449 -20.38 1.29 19.01
CA ALA A 449 -19.82 -0.02 19.31
C ALA A 449 -18.42 -0.22 18.70
N TYR A 450 -18.22 0.23 17.45
CA TYR A 450 -16.94 0.15 16.76
C TYR A 450 -15.92 1.13 17.32
N ILE A 451 -16.33 2.36 17.65
CA ILE A 451 -15.44 3.38 18.21
C ILE A 451 -14.92 2.97 19.58
N VAL A 452 -15.82 2.47 20.44
CA VAL A 452 -15.52 1.99 21.79
C VAL A 452 -14.53 0.83 21.75
N GLU A 453 -14.75 -0.15 20.86
CA GLU A 453 -13.85 -1.29 20.67
C GLU A 453 -12.48 -0.86 20.13
N GLU A 454 -12.44 -0.04 19.09
CA GLU A 454 -11.20 0.38 18.43
C GLU A 454 -10.34 1.34 19.26
N LEU A 455 -10.98 2.19 20.07
CA LEU A 455 -10.30 3.05 21.03
C LEU A 455 -10.16 2.37 22.39
N ASN A 456 -10.65 1.15 22.59
CA ASN A 456 -10.62 0.46 23.89
C ASN A 456 -10.99 1.43 25.03
N VAL A 457 -12.15 2.08 24.92
CA VAL A 457 -12.72 2.97 25.95
C VAL A 457 -13.97 2.33 26.52
N ARG A 458 -14.43 2.72 27.71
CA ARG A 458 -15.70 2.20 28.27
C ARG A 458 -16.91 2.96 27.76
N ILE A 459 -16.81 4.28 27.70
CA ILE A 459 -17.92 5.18 27.37
C ILE A 459 -17.53 6.06 26.18
N LEU A 460 -18.48 6.29 25.29
CA LEU A 460 -18.40 7.31 24.26
C LEU A 460 -19.47 8.37 24.53
N THR A 461 -19.05 9.62 24.69
CA THR A 461 -19.95 10.76 24.92
C THR A 461 -19.86 11.71 23.74
N ALA A 462 -21.01 12.06 23.13
CA ALA A 462 -21.06 13.08 22.09
C ALA A 462 -21.74 14.35 22.61
N THR A 463 -21.12 15.51 22.43
CA THR A 463 -21.61 16.80 22.98
C THR A 463 -21.18 18.00 22.12
N ASP A 464 -21.75 19.17 22.37
CA ASP A 464 -21.29 20.46 21.82
C ASP A 464 -20.63 21.35 22.89
N ASP A 465 -20.63 20.93 24.15
CA ASP A 465 -20.08 21.69 25.27
C ASP A 465 -18.55 21.53 25.38
N LYS A 466 -17.83 22.50 24.81
CA LYS A 466 -16.36 22.60 24.90
C LYS A 466 -15.87 22.98 26.30
N HIS A 467 -16.66 23.74 27.05
CA HIS A 467 -16.23 24.34 28.30
C HIS A 467 -16.19 23.31 29.43
N ARG A 468 -17.13 22.36 29.44
CA ARG A 468 -17.19 21.26 30.42
C ARG A 468 -15.89 20.47 30.56
N TYR A 469 -15.11 20.36 29.48
CA TYR A 469 -13.88 19.55 29.45
C TYR A 469 -12.59 20.38 29.47
N GLY A 470 -12.67 21.66 29.85
CA GLY A 470 -11.49 22.53 30.00
C GLY A 470 -10.73 22.77 28.69
N VAL A 471 -11.44 22.71 27.55
CA VAL A 471 -10.86 22.88 26.23
C VAL A 471 -10.57 24.36 25.96
N GLN A 472 -9.30 24.68 25.74
CA GLN A 472 -8.82 25.99 25.32
C GLN A 472 -8.32 25.92 23.87
N LEU A 473 -8.41 27.05 23.16
CA LEU A 473 -7.85 27.16 21.81
C LEU A 473 -6.42 27.70 21.87
N ARG A 474 -5.57 27.17 21.00
CA ARG A 474 -4.20 27.64 20.81
C ARG A 474 -3.89 27.77 19.32
N GLY A 475 -3.37 28.92 18.90
CA GLY A 475 -2.86 29.10 17.54
C GLY A 475 -1.50 28.40 17.37
N GLN A 476 -1.35 27.62 16.30
CA GLN A 476 -0.09 27.00 15.87
C GLN A 476 0.31 27.54 14.50
N LEU A 477 1.51 28.12 14.41
CA LEU A 477 2.03 28.70 13.17
C LEU A 477 2.76 27.67 12.31
N ASN A 478 2.58 27.77 10.99
CA ASN A 478 3.44 27.15 10.01
C ASN A 478 4.77 27.91 9.93
N HIS A 479 5.67 27.57 10.85
CA HIS A 479 6.96 28.25 11.01
C HIS A 479 7.79 28.35 9.72
N ARG A 480 7.64 27.39 8.79
CA ARG A 480 8.35 27.40 7.50
C ARG A 480 7.80 28.48 6.56
N THR A 481 6.50 28.47 6.31
CA THR A 481 5.83 29.42 5.41
C THR A 481 5.94 30.84 5.95
N VAL A 482 5.59 31.01 7.22
CA VAL A 482 5.53 32.30 7.90
C VAL A 482 6.93 32.86 8.14
N GLY A 483 7.92 32.03 8.44
CA GLY A 483 9.30 32.46 8.63
C GLY A 483 9.93 33.03 7.35
N ILE A 484 9.68 32.41 6.19
CA ILE A 484 10.17 32.90 4.89
C ILE A 484 9.51 34.23 4.52
N ARG A 485 8.20 34.35 4.76
CA ARG A 485 7.40 35.53 4.41
C ARG A 485 7.69 36.73 5.31
N LEU A 486 7.69 36.54 6.63
CA LEU A 486 7.69 37.63 7.62
C LEU A 486 9.09 38.06 8.08
N LYS A 487 10.13 37.24 7.89
CA LYS A 487 11.54 37.55 8.20
C LYS A 487 11.75 38.23 9.56
N LYS A 488 11.87 39.57 9.60
CA LYS A 488 12.16 40.35 10.82
C LYS A 488 10.96 40.40 11.79
N ASP A 489 9.74 40.40 11.28
CA ASP A 489 8.50 40.50 12.07
C ASP A 489 8.05 39.14 12.63
N TYR A 490 8.70 38.06 12.19
CA TYR A 490 8.37 36.68 12.57
C TYR A 490 8.31 36.47 14.08
N LYS A 491 9.27 37.00 14.86
CA LYS A 491 9.28 36.82 16.32
C LYS A 491 8.07 37.47 16.99
N ALA A 492 7.71 38.69 16.57
CA ALA A 492 6.57 39.41 17.12
C ALA A 492 5.25 38.68 16.82
N VAL A 493 5.10 38.14 15.60
CA VAL A 493 3.91 37.36 15.21
C VAL A 493 3.83 36.03 15.97
N VAL A 494 4.95 35.34 16.21
CA VAL A 494 4.97 34.12 17.02
C VAL A 494 4.53 34.39 18.47
N GLU A 495 4.99 35.49 19.07
CA GLU A 495 4.60 35.90 20.41
C GLU A 495 3.10 36.22 20.47
N ALA A 496 2.62 37.03 19.52
CA ALA A 496 1.23 37.46 19.45
C ALA A 496 0.26 36.29 19.24
N VAL A 497 0.60 35.32 18.38
CA VAL A 497 -0.23 34.12 18.16
C VAL A 497 -0.27 33.22 19.39
N LYS A 498 0.82 33.12 20.17
CA LYS A 498 0.83 32.37 21.43
C LYS A 498 -0.08 32.99 22.50
N SER A 499 -0.23 34.31 22.49
CA SER A 499 -1.03 35.08 23.44
C SER A 499 -2.44 35.41 22.93
N MET A 500 -2.87 34.86 21.80
CA MET A 500 -4.21 35.13 21.25
C MET A 500 -5.31 34.66 22.19
N SER A 501 -6.39 35.44 22.27
CA SER A 501 -7.58 35.07 23.04
C SER A 501 -8.36 33.94 22.36
N THR A 502 -9.12 33.17 23.15
CA THR A 502 -10.01 32.13 22.62
C THR A 502 -10.99 32.71 21.59
N SER A 503 -11.52 33.91 21.82
CA SER A 503 -12.43 34.60 20.89
C SER A 503 -11.78 34.91 19.54
N ASP A 504 -10.52 35.32 19.53
CA ASP A 504 -9.80 35.61 18.28
C ASP A 504 -9.51 34.32 17.48
N LEU A 505 -9.22 33.23 18.19
CA LEU A 505 -8.99 31.92 17.59
C LEU A 505 -10.30 31.29 17.06
N GLU A 506 -11.43 31.48 17.74
CA GLU A 506 -12.76 31.10 17.23
C GLU A 506 -13.16 31.93 16.00
N LEU A 507 -12.84 33.23 16.01
CA LEU A 507 -13.07 34.10 14.87
C LEU A 507 -12.26 33.61 13.67
N PHE A 508 -10.96 33.36 13.86
CA PHE A 508 -10.10 32.79 12.81
C PHE A 508 -10.62 31.45 12.29
N ALA A 509 -11.09 30.56 13.17
CA ALA A 509 -11.67 29.28 12.77
C ALA A 509 -12.94 29.44 11.91
N LYS A 510 -13.71 30.53 12.09
CA LYS A 510 -14.91 30.84 11.28
C LYS A 510 -14.60 31.61 10.00
N THR A 511 -13.68 32.57 10.05
CA THR A 511 -13.40 33.50 8.93
C THR A 511 -12.28 32.99 8.01
N GLY A 512 -11.47 32.03 8.47
CA GLY A 512 -10.32 31.48 7.75
C GLY A 512 -9.12 32.43 7.63
N SER A 513 -9.21 33.64 8.18
CA SER A 513 -8.13 34.62 8.18
C SER A 513 -8.22 35.59 9.36
N ILE A 514 -7.07 36.06 9.84
CA ILE A 514 -6.99 37.04 10.93
C ILE A 514 -5.78 37.95 10.76
N SER A 515 -5.89 39.20 11.19
CA SER A 515 -4.77 40.14 11.19
C SER A 515 -4.05 40.10 12.53
N VAL A 516 -2.75 39.77 12.53
CA VAL A 516 -1.89 39.73 13.71
C VAL A 516 -0.66 40.59 13.43
N CYS A 517 -0.38 41.57 14.28
CA CYS A 517 0.74 42.52 14.13
C CYS A 517 0.82 43.18 12.73
N GLY A 518 -0.33 43.48 12.10
CA GLY A 518 -0.40 44.10 10.77
C GLY A 518 -0.24 43.13 9.59
N HIS A 519 -0.09 41.83 9.85
CA HIS A 519 0.01 40.78 8.83
C HIS A 519 -1.25 39.93 8.79
N VAL A 520 -1.73 39.59 7.60
CA VAL A 520 -2.86 38.66 7.44
C VAL A 520 -2.33 37.23 7.47
N LEU A 521 -2.79 36.45 8.45
CA LEU A 521 -2.55 35.02 8.53
C LEU A 521 -3.78 34.30 7.95
N SER A 522 -3.55 33.34 7.04
CA SER A 522 -4.58 32.44 6.50
C SER A 522 -4.32 30.99 6.92
N GLY A 523 -5.16 30.04 6.46
CA GLY A 523 -5.03 28.62 6.80
C GLY A 523 -3.67 27.98 6.48
N ASP A 524 -2.92 28.51 5.50
CA ASP A 524 -1.56 28.03 5.18
C ASP A 524 -0.50 28.50 6.19
N ASP A 525 -0.83 29.57 6.94
CA ASP A 525 0.04 30.25 7.88
C ASP A 525 -0.19 29.81 9.32
N MET A 526 -1.44 29.58 9.71
CA MET A 526 -1.83 29.29 11.09
C MET A 526 -2.96 28.25 11.13
N THR A 527 -2.85 27.31 12.06
CA THR A 527 -3.92 26.37 12.42
C THR A 527 -4.33 26.59 13.87
N VAL A 528 -5.55 26.22 14.23
CA VAL A 528 -6.03 26.26 15.62
C VAL A 528 -6.01 24.85 16.16
N VAL A 529 -5.42 24.67 17.33
CA VAL A 529 -5.34 23.40 18.04
C VAL A 529 -6.06 23.54 19.36
N TYR A 530 -6.84 22.52 19.72
CA TYR A 530 -7.49 22.44 21.01
C TYR A 530 -6.53 21.85 22.04
N THR A 531 -6.39 22.50 23.19
CA THR A 531 -5.56 22.05 24.32
C THR A 531 -6.41 22.00 25.58
N THR A 532 -6.27 20.96 26.38
CA THR A 532 -6.95 20.80 27.66
C THR A 532 -6.08 21.39 28.79
N GLY A 533 -6.63 22.33 29.55
CA GLY A 533 -5.89 23.02 30.61
C GLY A 533 -5.89 22.26 31.93
N GLY A 534 -4.72 21.84 32.40
CA GLY A 534 -4.46 21.70 33.84
C GLY A 534 -3.77 22.97 34.33
N ASN A 535 -4.27 23.59 35.42
CA ASN A 535 -3.62 24.73 36.07
C ASN A 535 -2.14 24.44 36.33
N GLN A 536 -1.28 24.95 35.46
CA GLN A 536 0.14 25.17 35.74
C GLN A 536 0.41 26.66 35.57
N ASP A 537 -0.04 27.46 36.52
CA ASP A 537 0.50 28.79 36.76
C ASP A 537 0.35 29.09 38.26
N GLU A 538 1.44 28.89 38.99
CA GLU A 538 1.91 29.77 40.06
C GLU A 538 3.25 29.21 40.57
N LYS A 539 4.36 29.70 40.01
CA LYS A 539 5.60 29.82 40.78
C LYS A 539 5.83 31.30 41.03
N PRO A 540 5.95 31.74 42.30
CA PRO A 540 6.10 33.14 42.62
C PRO A 540 7.45 33.66 42.12
N ALA A 541 7.41 34.86 41.57
CA ALA A 541 8.57 35.63 41.18
C ALA A 541 9.52 35.82 42.37
N THR A 542 10.79 35.52 42.16
CA THR A 542 11.88 36.11 42.95
C THR A 542 12.98 36.57 42.00
N GLU A 543 13.33 37.84 42.16
CA GLU A 543 14.26 38.61 41.33
C GLU A 543 15.74 38.30 41.61
N ALA A 544 16.53 38.51 40.55
CA ALA A 544 17.91 39.01 40.52
C ALA A 544 19.06 38.17 41.11
N ALA A 545 20.00 37.74 40.25
CA ALA A 545 21.19 38.55 39.92
C ALA A 545 22.21 37.76 39.06
N HIS A 546 22.88 38.49 38.17
CA HIS A 546 24.02 38.08 37.32
C HIS A 546 25.17 37.40 38.07
N VAL A 547 25.77 36.35 37.49
CA VAL A 547 27.24 36.24 37.23
C VAL A 547 27.49 35.31 36.03
N LYS A 548 28.25 35.80 35.05
CA LYS A 548 28.86 35.03 33.96
C LYS A 548 30.12 34.31 34.47
N THR A 549 30.29 33.01 34.18
CA THR A 549 31.63 32.43 33.89
C THR A 549 31.61 31.05 33.22
N LYS A 550 32.30 31.00 32.06
CA LYS A 550 33.17 29.97 31.46
C LYS A 550 32.82 28.45 31.45
N LYS A 551 32.80 27.95 30.20
CA LYS A 551 33.27 26.65 29.65
C LYS A 551 33.89 25.62 30.62
N GLY A 552 33.37 24.39 30.52
CA GLY A 552 34.08 23.14 30.82
C GLY A 552 33.38 21.95 30.18
N ASN A 553 34.11 21.16 29.37
CA ASN A 553 33.69 19.86 28.83
C ASN A 553 33.43 18.86 29.97
N ASN A 554 32.39 18.05 29.87
CA ASN A 554 32.56 16.60 30.06
C ASN A 554 31.39 15.77 29.50
N LYS A 555 31.78 14.62 28.94
CA LYS A 555 30.94 13.48 28.59
C LYS A 555 30.48 12.78 29.87
N ASP A 556 29.26 12.25 29.86
CA ASP A 556 28.89 10.88 30.28
C ASP A 556 27.41 10.77 30.67
N GLY A 557 26.82 9.61 30.33
CA GLY A 557 25.69 8.95 31.00
C GLY A 557 24.39 9.73 31.19
N LYS A 558 23.42 9.57 30.27
CA LYS A 558 22.00 9.82 30.61
C LYS A 558 21.37 8.52 31.10
N GLU A 559 21.43 8.31 32.41
CA GLU A 559 20.55 7.38 33.12
C GLU A 559 19.12 7.93 33.15
N ASN A 560 18.17 7.06 32.81
CA ASN A 560 16.74 7.28 32.97
C ASN A 560 16.41 7.35 34.47
N LYS A 561 16.08 8.54 34.97
CA LYS A 561 15.47 8.67 36.30
C LYS A 561 14.01 8.21 36.22
N ALA A 562 13.76 7.02 36.77
CA ALA A 562 12.46 6.57 37.20
C ALA A 562 11.85 7.60 38.16
N VAL A 563 10.64 8.06 37.84
CA VAL A 563 9.83 8.90 38.73
C VAL A 563 9.21 7.97 39.75
N SER A 564 9.61 8.10 41.01
CA SER A 564 9.03 7.30 42.10
C SER A 564 7.58 7.72 42.36
N SER A 565 6.75 6.71 42.54
CA SER A 565 5.37 6.78 43.00
C SER A 565 5.31 7.45 44.38
N ASN A 566 4.58 8.56 44.45
CA ASN A 566 3.96 9.02 45.68
C ASN A 566 2.58 9.57 45.32
N ALA A 567 1.59 9.07 46.05
CA ALA A 567 0.16 9.27 45.85
C ALA A 567 -0.24 10.71 45.52
N ARG A 568 -1.04 10.89 44.46
CA ARG A 568 -1.73 12.14 44.15
C ARG A 568 -3.19 11.84 43.82
N GLU A 569 -4.07 12.33 44.67
CA GLU A 569 -5.51 12.38 44.45
C GLU A 569 -5.85 13.08 43.12
N GLY A 570 -6.62 12.40 42.26
CA GLY A 570 -7.84 12.92 41.62
C GLY A 570 -7.80 14.08 40.62
N ILE A 571 -6.66 14.49 40.03
CA ILE A 571 -6.71 15.50 38.94
C ILE A 571 -7.16 14.80 37.66
N GLN A 572 -8.36 15.16 37.17
CA GLN A 572 -8.90 14.69 35.90
C GLN A 572 -7.96 15.11 34.75
N ARG A 573 -7.50 14.15 33.94
CA ARG A 573 -6.54 14.39 32.86
C ARG A 573 -7.16 14.09 31.51
N TYR A 574 -7.46 15.14 30.77
CA TYR A 574 -7.97 15.04 29.41
C TYR A 574 -6.88 15.35 28.40
N GLU A 575 -6.91 14.66 27.27
CA GLU A 575 -6.00 14.90 26.14
C GLU A 575 -6.82 14.98 24.85
N ALA A 576 -6.52 15.97 24.01
CA ALA A 576 -7.38 16.35 22.88
C ALA A 576 -6.67 16.34 21.52
N ALA A 577 -7.42 16.05 20.46
CA ALA A 577 -7.00 16.20 19.07
C ALA A 577 -8.21 16.61 18.22
N SER A 578 -7.97 17.38 17.16
CA SER A 578 -9.01 17.85 16.26
C SER A 578 -8.61 17.72 14.81
N ASP A 579 -9.60 17.71 13.93
CA ASP A 579 -9.40 17.78 12.49
C ASP A 579 -9.77 19.16 11.91
N SER A 580 -9.64 19.31 10.59
CA SER A 580 -9.98 20.53 9.86
C SER A 580 -11.50 20.75 9.68
N HIS A 581 -12.32 19.72 9.88
CA HIS A 581 -13.78 19.80 9.73
C HIS A 581 -14.48 20.21 11.03
N GLY A 582 -13.72 20.45 12.10
CA GLY A 582 -14.24 20.92 13.39
C GLY A 582 -14.61 19.80 14.35
N LEU A 583 -14.26 18.54 14.04
CA LEU A 583 -14.38 17.42 14.96
C LEU A 583 -13.27 17.51 16.01
N LEU A 584 -13.65 17.45 17.28
CA LEU A 584 -12.74 17.41 18.41
C LEU A 584 -12.96 16.12 19.17
N VAL A 585 -11.90 15.35 19.38
CA VAL A 585 -11.90 14.14 20.20
C VAL A 585 -11.05 14.39 21.43
N ILE A 586 -11.56 13.94 22.57
CA ILE A 586 -10.89 13.99 23.87
C ILE A 586 -10.87 12.57 24.45
N LEU A 587 -9.74 12.16 25.01
CA LEU A 587 -9.64 10.94 25.81
C LEU A 587 -9.46 11.28 27.29
N ASP A 588 -10.23 10.61 28.15
CA ASP A 588 -9.98 10.61 29.60
C ASP A 588 -8.79 9.70 29.90
N THR A 589 -7.67 10.32 30.29
CA THR A 589 -6.40 9.68 30.66
C THR A 589 -6.14 9.72 32.16
N THR A 590 -7.19 9.97 32.95
CA THR A 590 -7.13 9.92 34.42
C THR A 590 -6.73 8.51 34.85
N ALA A 591 -5.77 8.42 35.79
CA ALA A 591 -5.30 7.13 36.30
C ALA A 591 -6.44 6.40 37.02
N ASP A 592 -6.60 5.12 36.71
CA ASP A 592 -7.65 4.25 37.25
C ASP A 592 -7.03 2.86 37.49
N GLU A 593 -7.07 2.40 38.74
CA GLU A 593 -6.38 1.19 39.18
C GLU A 593 -6.97 -0.08 38.54
N GLU A 594 -8.29 -0.12 38.34
CA GLU A 594 -8.96 -1.27 37.72
C GLU A 594 -8.60 -1.38 36.23
N LEU A 595 -8.59 -0.25 35.52
CA LEU A 595 -8.18 -0.20 34.12
C LEU A 595 -6.70 -0.52 33.93
N GLU A 596 -5.86 -0.16 34.90
CA GLU A 596 -4.45 -0.47 34.89
C GLU A 596 -4.20 -1.97 35.11
N HIS A 597 -4.94 -2.62 36.02
CA HIS A 597 -4.90 -4.08 36.15
C HIS A 597 -5.33 -4.79 34.86
N GLU A 598 -6.38 -4.31 34.17
CA GLU A 598 -6.77 -4.87 32.88
C GLU A 598 -5.70 -4.65 31.80
N ARG A 599 -5.05 -3.48 31.77
CA ARG A 599 -3.91 -3.21 30.86
C ARG A 599 -2.81 -4.25 31.07
N LEU A 600 -2.41 -4.46 32.32
CA LEU A 600 -1.37 -5.42 32.71
C LEU A 600 -1.76 -6.84 32.31
N ALA A 601 -3.01 -7.26 32.54
CA ALA A 601 -3.52 -8.57 32.10
C ALA A 601 -3.43 -8.75 30.57
N ARG A 602 -3.85 -7.74 29.80
CA ARG A 602 -3.76 -7.77 28.32
C ARG A 602 -2.32 -7.80 27.83
N GLU A 603 -1.41 -7.10 28.51
CA GLU A 603 0.00 -7.15 28.16
C GLU A 603 0.62 -8.51 28.49
N LEU A 604 0.27 -9.12 29.63
CA LEU A 604 0.67 -10.48 29.99
C LEU A 604 0.21 -11.49 28.93
N ILE A 605 -1.06 -11.46 28.52
CA ILE A 605 -1.58 -12.30 27.44
C ILE A 605 -0.75 -12.10 26.16
N ASN A 606 -0.46 -10.86 25.79
CA ASN A 606 0.36 -10.57 24.61
C ASN A 606 1.80 -11.11 24.74
N ARG A 607 2.41 -11.03 25.93
CA ARG A 607 3.73 -11.61 26.19
C ARG A 607 3.70 -13.12 26.02
N ILE A 608 2.70 -13.80 26.59
CA ILE A 608 2.48 -15.24 26.42
C ILE A 608 2.38 -15.61 24.94
N GLN A 609 1.52 -14.92 24.18
CA GLN A 609 1.30 -15.24 22.77
C GLN A 609 2.55 -14.97 21.89
N ARG A 610 3.34 -13.95 22.22
CA ARG A 610 4.62 -13.68 21.53
C ARG A 610 5.63 -14.77 21.81
N THR A 611 5.75 -15.21 23.05
CA THR A 611 6.66 -16.30 23.43
C THR A 611 6.24 -17.61 22.78
N ARG A 612 4.94 -17.91 22.70
CA ARG A 612 4.42 -19.06 21.92
C ARG A 612 4.85 -18.99 20.46
N LYS A 613 4.67 -17.85 19.81
CA LYS A 613 5.07 -17.65 18.41
C LYS A 613 6.57 -17.79 18.20
N LYS A 614 7.39 -17.29 19.14
CA LYS A 614 8.85 -17.42 19.11
C LYS A 614 9.29 -18.88 19.25
N ALA A 615 8.54 -19.67 20.01
CA ALA A 615 8.69 -21.12 20.12
C ALA A 615 8.01 -21.90 18.97
N GLU A 616 7.59 -21.22 17.90
CA GLU A 616 6.93 -21.82 16.73
C GLU A 616 5.65 -22.62 17.03
N LEU A 617 5.01 -22.35 18.17
CA LEU A 617 3.76 -22.98 18.60
C LEU A 617 2.54 -22.33 17.95
N ILE A 618 1.53 -23.15 17.64
CA ILE A 618 0.20 -22.70 17.25
C ILE A 618 -0.73 -22.59 18.49
N PRO A 619 -1.79 -21.76 18.44
CA PRO A 619 -2.69 -21.54 19.59
C PRO A 619 -3.31 -22.82 20.19
N GLU A 620 -3.47 -23.86 19.38
CA GLU A 620 -4.06 -25.15 19.74
C GLU A 620 -3.07 -26.09 20.45
N ASP A 621 -1.76 -25.81 20.40
CA ASP A 621 -0.76 -26.66 21.01
C ASP A 621 -0.94 -26.73 22.55
N PRO A 622 -0.94 -27.93 23.14
CA PRO A 622 -1.17 -28.11 24.58
C PRO A 622 0.08 -27.73 25.36
N ILE A 623 -0.01 -26.67 26.18
CA ILE A 623 1.09 -26.17 27.00
C ILE A 623 0.66 -25.87 28.43
N VAL A 624 1.62 -25.77 29.33
CA VAL A 624 1.46 -25.17 30.67
C VAL A 624 2.31 -23.92 30.75
N ILE A 625 1.78 -22.86 31.35
CA ILE A 625 2.43 -21.56 31.44
C ILE A 625 2.75 -21.27 32.90
N VAL A 626 4.01 -20.93 33.19
CA VAL A 626 4.43 -20.43 34.50
C VAL A 626 4.91 -18.99 34.36
N VAL A 627 4.36 -18.09 35.18
CA VAL A 627 4.74 -16.69 35.28
C VAL A 627 5.48 -16.48 36.61
N ALA A 628 6.77 -16.24 36.59
CA ALA A 628 7.58 -16.01 37.78
C ALA A 628 7.97 -14.53 37.91
N THR A 629 7.41 -13.85 38.92
CA THR A 629 7.49 -12.38 39.04
C THR A 629 7.60 -11.91 40.49
N ASP A 630 8.44 -10.91 40.74
CA ASP A 630 8.54 -10.22 42.03
C ASP A 630 7.45 -9.13 42.21
N SER A 631 6.74 -8.79 41.13
CA SER A 631 5.73 -7.72 41.13
C SER A 631 4.43 -8.21 41.79
N PRO A 632 4.00 -7.61 42.91
CA PRO A 632 2.76 -8.00 43.58
C PRO A 632 1.52 -7.84 42.68
N GLU A 633 1.54 -6.84 41.80
CA GLU A 633 0.47 -6.53 40.85
C GLU A 633 0.35 -7.64 39.81
N LEU A 634 1.47 -8.05 39.20
CA LEU A 634 1.46 -9.18 38.26
C LEU A 634 1.11 -10.50 38.95
N GLN A 635 1.50 -10.70 40.22
CA GLN A 635 1.09 -11.88 40.98
C GLN A 635 -0.42 -11.94 41.17
N LEU A 636 -1.02 -10.81 41.55
CA LEU A 636 -2.47 -10.69 41.71
C LEU A 636 -3.20 -10.96 40.39
N ILE A 637 -2.73 -10.36 39.29
CA ILE A 637 -3.37 -10.44 37.98
C ILE A 637 -3.31 -11.85 37.39
N ALA A 638 -2.15 -12.49 37.48
CA ALA A 638 -1.92 -13.82 36.92
C ALA A 638 -2.47 -14.95 37.81
N SER A 639 -2.89 -14.64 39.05
CA SER A 639 -3.49 -15.61 39.95
C SER A 639 -4.82 -16.18 39.40
N PRO A 640 -5.08 -17.49 39.55
CA PRO A 640 -6.38 -18.09 39.21
C PRO A 640 -7.58 -17.48 39.95
N THR A 641 -7.34 -16.79 41.07
CA THR A 641 -8.37 -16.11 41.88
C THR A 641 -8.62 -14.65 41.47
N SER A 642 -7.91 -14.16 40.44
CA SER A 642 -8.10 -12.81 39.91
C SER A 642 -9.48 -12.63 39.28
N HIS A 643 -10.08 -11.45 39.43
CA HIS A 643 -11.28 -11.06 38.68
C HIS A 643 -11.02 -10.97 37.16
N LEU A 644 -9.75 -10.96 36.73
CA LEU A 644 -9.31 -10.97 35.32
C LEU A 644 -8.94 -12.38 34.83
N ALA A 645 -9.09 -13.43 35.66
CA ALA A 645 -8.76 -14.80 35.28
C ALA A 645 -9.55 -15.25 34.05
N ASP A 646 -10.83 -14.90 33.95
CA ASP A 646 -11.68 -15.21 32.79
C ASP A 646 -11.17 -14.56 31.50
N LEU A 647 -10.67 -13.32 31.56
CA LEU A 647 -10.10 -12.61 30.41
C LEU A 647 -8.84 -13.32 29.89
N ILE A 648 -7.96 -13.73 30.82
CA ILE A 648 -6.73 -14.45 30.51
C ILE A 648 -7.07 -15.84 29.95
N GLN A 649 -7.96 -16.58 30.62
CA GLN A 649 -8.35 -17.93 30.23
C GLN A 649 -9.07 -17.97 28.87
N ALA A 650 -9.96 -17.01 28.59
CA ALA A 650 -10.67 -16.92 27.32
C ALA A 650 -9.72 -16.76 26.11
N THR A 651 -8.57 -16.12 26.32
CA THR A 651 -7.59 -15.85 25.26
C THR A 651 -6.46 -16.88 25.20
N VAL A 652 -5.92 -17.26 26.36
CA VAL A 652 -4.78 -18.16 26.47
C VAL A 652 -5.21 -19.62 26.31
N LYS A 653 -6.38 -19.99 26.86
CA LYS A 653 -6.99 -21.33 26.82
C LYS A 653 -6.07 -22.46 27.29
N GLN A 654 -5.10 -22.16 28.14
CA GLN A 654 -4.12 -23.12 28.67
C GLN A 654 -3.94 -22.89 30.18
N PRO A 655 -3.58 -23.93 30.96
CA PRO A 655 -3.28 -23.78 32.38
C PRO A 655 -2.16 -22.76 32.63
N LEU A 656 -2.38 -21.87 33.59
CA LEU A 656 -1.44 -20.82 33.97
C LEU A 656 -1.23 -20.84 35.49
N SER A 657 0.04 -20.77 35.92
CA SER A 657 0.43 -20.66 37.32
C SER A 657 1.39 -19.50 37.54
N VAL A 658 1.51 -19.06 38.79
CA VAL A 658 2.32 -17.91 39.18
C VAL A 658 3.28 -18.30 40.30
N LEU A 659 4.55 -17.94 40.13
CA LEU A 659 5.57 -18.04 41.16
C LEU A 659 5.91 -16.63 41.68
N SER A 660 5.81 -16.42 42.99
CA SER A 660 5.91 -15.09 43.61
C SER A 660 7.32 -14.47 43.65
N HIS A 661 8.32 -15.12 43.06
CA HIS A 661 9.71 -14.67 43.06
C HIS A 661 10.30 -14.93 41.67
N ARG A 662 11.08 -13.99 41.13
CA ARG A 662 11.82 -14.22 39.87
C ARG A 662 12.89 -15.28 40.06
N VAL A 663 13.09 -16.06 39.00
CA VAL A 663 14.16 -17.05 38.90
C VAL A 663 15.31 -16.43 38.12
N THR A 664 16.24 -15.75 38.79
CA THR A 664 17.39 -15.15 38.12
C THR A 664 18.54 -16.14 38.00
N GLY A 665 18.71 -16.75 36.83
CA GLY A 665 19.92 -17.51 36.46
C GLY A 665 19.67 -18.98 36.09
N SER A 666 20.36 -19.46 35.06
CA SER A 666 20.34 -20.84 34.55
C SER A 666 21.15 -21.83 35.41
N GLY A 667 21.23 -21.62 36.73
CA GLY A 667 22.21 -22.28 37.60
C GLY A 667 21.74 -22.83 38.95
N ASP A 668 20.50 -22.58 39.39
CA ASP A 668 19.97 -23.18 40.63
C ASP A 668 19.07 -24.38 40.28
N GLU A 669 19.59 -25.61 40.45
CA GLU A 669 18.81 -26.85 40.30
C GLU A 669 17.52 -26.82 41.15
N GLN A 670 17.59 -26.29 42.37
CA GLN A 670 16.43 -26.12 43.26
C GLN A 670 15.33 -25.24 42.66
N THR A 671 15.68 -24.18 41.95
CA THR A 671 14.69 -23.24 41.42
C THR A 671 14.03 -23.78 40.16
N SER A 672 14.75 -24.60 39.38
CA SER A 672 14.16 -25.35 38.26
C SER A 672 13.18 -26.42 38.74
N GLU A 673 13.49 -27.12 39.83
CA GLU A 673 12.57 -28.10 40.45
C GLU A 673 11.28 -27.44 40.94
N ILE A 674 11.37 -26.26 41.58
CA ILE A 674 10.20 -25.51 42.06
C ILE A 674 9.28 -25.10 40.89
N VAL A 675 9.84 -24.60 39.79
CA VAL A 675 9.07 -24.20 38.60
C VAL A 675 8.37 -25.41 37.98
N THR A 676 9.06 -26.55 37.88
CA THR A 676 8.49 -27.81 37.36
C THR A 676 7.36 -28.32 38.26
N HIS A 677 7.57 -28.39 39.57
CA HIS A 677 6.52 -28.82 40.51
C HIS A 677 5.30 -27.89 40.50
N LEU A 678 5.51 -26.58 40.37
CA LEU A 678 4.41 -25.63 40.24
C LEU A 678 3.63 -25.85 38.94
N ALA A 679 4.31 -26.13 37.83
CA ALA A 679 3.67 -26.46 36.56
C ALA A 679 2.86 -27.77 36.64
N GLU A 680 3.35 -28.78 37.36
CA GLU A 680 2.61 -30.03 37.63
C GLU A 680 1.35 -29.77 38.47
N SER A 681 1.42 -28.89 39.47
CA SER A 681 0.33 -28.64 40.42
C SER A 681 -0.94 -28.08 39.79
N VAL A 682 -0.83 -27.43 38.62
CA VAL A 682 -1.97 -26.82 37.90
C VAL A 682 -2.53 -27.71 36.79
N LEU A 683 -2.00 -28.93 36.63
CA LEU A 683 -2.51 -29.89 35.67
C LEU A 683 -3.78 -30.59 36.20
N PRO A 684 -4.87 -30.61 35.42
CA PRO A 684 -6.01 -31.50 35.64
C PRO A 684 -5.60 -32.98 35.70
N LYS A 685 -6.39 -33.79 36.41
CA LYS A 685 -6.21 -35.26 36.47
C LYS A 685 -6.20 -35.87 35.06
N GLY A 686 -5.22 -36.73 34.79
CA GLY A 686 -5.03 -37.39 33.49
C GLY A 686 -4.10 -36.66 32.53
N TRP A 687 -3.53 -35.52 32.92
CA TRP A 687 -2.57 -34.77 32.12
C TRP A 687 -1.19 -34.83 32.76
N CYS A 688 -0.15 -34.95 31.94
CA CYS A 688 1.24 -34.96 32.40
C CYS A 688 2.04 -33.80 31.80
N LEU A 689 2.94 -33.25 32.60
CA LEU A 689 3.91 -32.25 32.18
C LEU A 689 5.00 -32.93 31.35
N ASP A 690 5.46 -32.26 30.30
CA ASP A 690 6.54 -32.71 29.44
C ASP A 690 7.66 -31.64 29.41
N ASN A 691 8.62 -31.77 28.50
CA ASN A 691 9.79 -30.89 28.43
C ASN A 691 9.46 -29.38 28.46
N GLU A 692 10.35 -28.61 29.09
CA GLU A 692 10.40 -27.14 28.96
C GLU A 692 10.66 -26.78 27.49
N ILE A 693 9.80 -25.95 26.90
CA ILE A 693 9.89 -25.52 25.50
C ILE A 693 10.75 -24.27 25.40
N ILE A 694 10.46 -23.27 26.23
CA ILE A 694 11.14 -21.99 26.23
C ILE A 694 11.01 -21.33 27.60
N ARG A 695 12.11 -20.71 28.04
CA ARG A 695 12.19 -19.81 29.20
C ARG A 695 12.80 -18.50 28.74
N GLU A 696 12.12 -17.40 29.07
CA GLU A 696 12.55 -16.07 28.66
C GLU A 696 12.17 -15.01 29.70
N THR A 697 13.12 -14.12 29.98
CA THR A 697 12.87 -12.88 30.70
C THR A 697 12.05 -11.93 29.83
N VAL A 698 10.88 -11.54 30.30
CA VAL A 698 9.96 -10.65 29.59
C VAL A 698 9.67 -9.40 30.42
N SER A 699 9.59 -8.25 29.76
CA SER A 699 9.32 -6.97 30.43
C SER A 699 7.91 -6.43 30.15
N ILE A 700 7.23 -6.01 31.21
CA ILE A 700 6.06 -5.11 31.22
C ILE A 700 6.45 -3.93 32.11
N PRO A 701 7.02 -2.85 31.53
CA PRO A 701 7.57 -1.75 32.30
C PRO A 701 6.63 -1.25 33.40
N PRO A 702 7.13 -1.03 34.63
CA PRO A 702 8.56 -1.09 35.02
C PRO A 702 9.09 -2.49 35.35
N ASP A 703 8.24 -3.50 35.39
CA ASP A 703 8.59 -4.84 35.88
C ASP A 703 9.07 -5.76 34.76
N ASP A 704 10.02 -6.62 35.07
CA ASP A 704 10.25 -7.85 34.32
C ASP A 704 9.75 -9.08 35.10
N PHE A 705 9.63 -10.18 34.38
CA PHE A 705 9.24 -11.46 34.94
C PHE A 705 9.77 -12.56 34.02
N GLU A 706 9.93 -13.75 34.57
CA GLU A 706 10.28 -14.94 33.79
C GLU A 706 9.00 -15.61 33.31
N LEU A 707 8.95 -15.92 32.01
CA LEU A 707 7.88 -16.71 31.42
C LEU A 707 8.45 -18.06 30.99
N VAL A 708 7.87 -19.14 31.50
CA VAL A 708 8.27 -20.51 31.19
C VAL A 708 7.10 -21.26 30.56
N LEU A 709 7.32 -21.85 29.38
CA LEU A 709 6.32 -22.67 28.69
C LEU A 709 6.77 -24.14 28.73
N PHE A 710 5.89 -25.01 29.20
CA PHE A 710 6.08 -26.46 29.18
C PHE A 710 5.16 -27.10 28.16
N ALA A 711 5.61 -28.17 27.51
CA ALA A 711 4.73 -29.03 26.73
C ALA A 711 3.83 -29.84 27.68
N ARG A 712 2.64 -30.20 27.20
CA ARG A 712 1.68 -31.02 27.95
C ARG A 712 1.18 -32.18 27.12
N ARG A 713 1.05 -33.35 27.75
CA ARG A 713 0.44 -34.55 27.16
C ARG A 713 -0.81 -34.99 27.92
N ASP A 714 -1.69 -35.69 27.22
CA ASP A 714 -2.86 -36.38 27.79
C ASP A 714 -2.49 -37.86 27.95
N GLU A 715 -2.69 -38.43 29.15
CA GLU A 715 -2.38 -39.84 29.46
C GLU A 715 -3.13 -40.83 28.54
N SER A 716 -4.23 -40.40 27.90
CA SER A 716 -5.06 -41.22 27.02
C SER A 716 -4.63 -41.27 25.55
N SER A 717 -3.63 -40.48 25.13
CA SER A 717 -3.17 -40.40 23.74
C SER A 717 -1.84 -41.12 23.53
N PRO A 718 -1.76 -42.21 22.73
CA PRO A 718 -0.52 -42.94 22.47
C PRO A 718 0.41 -42.26 21.45
N ILE A 719 0.06 -41.05 20.98
CA ILE A 719 0.83 -40.33 19.96
C ILE A 719 1.63 -39.23 20.65
N SER A 720 2.94 -39.48 20.81
CA SER A 720 3.92 -38.42 20.95
C SER A 720 3.73 -37.42 19.80
N CYS A 721 3.40 -36.17 20.13
CA CYS A 721 3.32 -35.09 19.17
C CYS A 721 4.71 -34.90 18.55
N SER A 722 4.96 -35.50 17.38
CA SER A 722 6.25 -35.52 16.67
C SER A 722 6.76 -34.12 16.30
N ARG A 723 5.94 -33.10 16.44
CA ARG A 723 6.27 -31.69 16.25
C ARG A 723 7.04 -31.07 17.42
N LEU A 724 6.77 -31.50 18.66
CA LEU A 724 7.38 -30.93 19.88
C LEU A 724 8.71 -31.61 20.25
N LEU A 725 8.91 -32.87 19.83
CA LEU A 725 10.13 -33.64 20.14
C LEU A 725 11.37 -33.23 19.35
N ASN A 726 11.22 -32.51 18.23
CA ASN A 726 12.37 -32.06 17.43
C ASN A 726 13.01 -30.75 17.96
N MET A 727 12.48 -30.13 19.01
CA MET A 727 12.96 -28.82 19.49
C MET A 727 13.94 -28.91 20.67
N THR A 728 14.00 -30.03 21.39
CA THR A 728 14.88 -30.18 22.57
C THR A 728 16.34 -30.55 22.23
N GLN A 729 16.65 -30.90 20.98
CA GLN A 729 18.02 -31.27 20.57
C GLN A 729 18.92 -30.10 20.13
N GLN A 730 18.45 -28.85 20.15
CA GLN A 730 19.23 -27.70 19.68
C GLN A 730 19.93 -26.86 20.78
N PHE A 731 19.85 -27.24 22.06
CA PHE A 731 20.42 -26.42 23.15
C PHE A 731 21.54 -27.05 23.99
N THR A 732 22.07 -28.23 23.61
CA THR A 732 23.18 -28.88 24.35
C THR A 732 24.43 -29.22 23.53
N GLU A 733 24.68 -28.54 22.41
CA GLU A 733 25.97 -28.66 21.70
C GLU A 733 26.57 -27.28 21.41
N ASN A 734 27.18 -26.71 22.44
CA ASN A 734 28.15 -25.63 22.28
C ASN A 734 29.38 -25.90 23.17
N VAL A 735 29.97 -27.10 23.01
CA VAL A 735 31.34 -27.38 23.45
C VAL A 735 32.03 -28.26 22.42
N GLY A 736 32.89 -27.65 21.60
CA GLY A 736 34.04 -28.32 20.99
C GLY A 736 33.87 -28.93 19.59
N GLY A 737 34.45 -28.26 18.59
CA GLY A 737 35.25 -28.92 17.54
C GLY A 737 34.56 -29.37 16.24
N SER A 738 35.06 -28.82 15.13
CA SER A 738 34.94 -29.31 13.73
C SER A 738 33.62 -29.03 12.99
N THR A 739 33.58 -27.91 12.26
CA THR A 739 32.60 -27.59 11.22
C THR A 739 32.71 -28.54 10.03
N ALA A 740 31.71 -29.38 9.80
CA ALA A 740 31.47 -30.04 8.51
C ALA A 740 30.60 -29.13 7.61
N LEU A 741 31.10 -28.83 6.41
CA LEU A 741 30.40 -28.08 5.36
C LEU A 741 29.32 -28.96 4.73
N TYR A 742 28.04 -28.61 4.91
CA TYR A 742 26.95 -29.13 4.07
C TYR A 742 26.74 -28.20 2.86
N PRO A 743 26.61 -28.71 1.62
CA PRO A 743 26.41 -27.86 0.45
C PRO A 743 24.97 -27.29 0.44
N LYS A 744 24.86 -25.98 0.16
CA LYS A 744 23.58 -25.31 -0.09
C LYS A 744 22.99 -25.79 -1.42
N VAL A 745 21.81 -26.42 -1.37
CA VAL A 745 21.02 -26.70 -2.58
C VAL A 745 20.11 -25.50 -2.84
N THR A 746 20.27 -24.86 -4.01
CA THR A 746 19.41 -23.75 -4.46
C THR A 746 18.41 -24.28 -5.48
N VAL A 747 17.11 -24.24 -5.16
CA VAL A 747 16.04 -24.59 -6.11
C VAL A 747 15.67 -23.33 -6.92
N ARG A 748 15.92 -23.34 -8.23
CA ARG A 748 15.45 -22.28 -9.15
C ARG A 748 14.36 -22.83 -10.07
N CYS A 749 13.19 -22.18 -10.06
CA CYS A 749 12.11 -22.49 -10.99
C CYS A 749 12.33 -21.69 -12.29
N ALA A 750 12.54 -22.37 -13.42
CA ALA A 750 12.64 -21.74 -14.73
C ALA A 750 11.29 -21.85 -15.45
N PHE A 751 10.62 -20.72 -15.70
CA PHE A 751 9.41 -20.68 -16.53
C PHE A 751 9.80 -20.46 -17.99
N GLY A 752 9.70 -21.51 -18.81
CA GLY A 752 9.76 -21.44 -20.27
C GLY A 752 8.38 -21.69 -20.88
N TRP A 753 8.03 -20.94 -21.93
CA TRP A 753 6.78 -21.07 -22.68
C TRP A 753 6.73 -22.40 -23.44
N ALA A 754 6.21 -23.44 -22.81
CA ALA A 754 5.60 -24.62 -23.43
C ALA A 754 4.80 -25.38 -22.36
N SER A 755 3.69 -26.00 -22.74
CA SER A 755 2.64 -26.58 -21.89
C SER A 755 3.02 -27.83 -21.08
N SER A 756 4.22 -27.89 -20.50
CA SER A 756 4.61 -28.91 -19.52
C SER A 756 5.75 -28.39 -18.64
N ALA A 757 5.50 -28.22 -17.34
CA ALA A 757 6.52 -27.81 -16.37
C ALA A 757 7.36 -29.02 -15.97
N ASN A 758 8.63 -29.06 -16.40
CA ASN A 758 9.62 -30.04 -15.94
C ASN A 758 10.54 -29.38 -14.88
N LEU A 759 10.67 -30.00 -13.70
CA LEU A 759 11.63 -29.59 -12.68
C LEU A 759 13.00 -30.22 -13.02
N VAL A 760 14.06 -29.41 -13.14
CA VAL A 760 15.44 -29.90 -13.39
C VAL A 760 16.30 -29.54 -12.19
N LEU A 761 16.92 -30.54 -11.57
CA LEU A 761 17.86 -30.37 -10.46
C LEU A 761 19.28 -30.16 -10.99
N PHE A 762 19.98 -29.18 -10.44
CA PHE A 762 21.38 -28.87 -10.76
C PHE A 762 22.24 -28.99 -9.50
N HIS A 763 23.47 -29.50 -9.65
CA HIS A 763 24.53 -29.37 -8.66
C HIS A 763 25.41 -28.16 -9.03
N GLU A 764 25.67 -27.26 -8.08
CA GLU A 764 26.64 -26.17 -8.28
C GLU A 764 27.98 -26.57 -7.64
N ASP A 765 28.90 -27.09 -8.45
CA ASP A 765 30.33 -27.05 -8.13
C ASP A 765 31.06 -26.29 -9.24
N GLY A 766 31.37 -25.03 -8.95
CA GLY A 766 32.50 -24.27 -9.50
C GLY A 766 32.55 -23.97 -11.00
N VAL A 767 32.43 -24.93 -11.92
CA VAL A 767 32.83 -24.73 -13.33
C VAL A 767 32.03 -25.53 -14.38
N ASN A 768 31.14 -26.49 -14.06
CA ASN A 768 30.36 -27.19 -15.11
C ASN A 768 28.93 -27.59 -14.69
N ARG A 769 27.96 -27.48 -15.62
CA ARG A 769 26.54 -27.83 -15.44
C ARG A 769 26.20 -29.14 -16.13
N ASN A 770 25.91 -30.20 -15.38
CA ASN A 770 25.30 -31.44 -15.91
C ASN A 770 23.96 -31.74 -15.20
N PRO A 771 22.90 -32.16 -15.93
CA PRO A 771 21.59 -32.47 -15.34
C PRO A 771 21.56 -33.87 -14.67
N LEU A 772 20.86 -33.98 -13.53
CA LEU A 772 20.75 -35.22 -12.73
C LEU A 772 19.47 -36.07 -12.97
N GLY A 773 18.71 -35.82 -14.06
CA GLY A 773 17.55 -36.63 -14.47
C GLY A 773 16.16 -35.98 -14.28
N HIS A 774 15.13 -36.63 -14.85
CA HIS A 774 13.74 -36.13 -14.93
C HIS A 774 12.80 -36.87 -13.96
N LEU A 775 11.90 -36.15 -13.26
CA LEU A 775 10.81 -36.72 -12.46
C LEU A 775 9.44 -36.48 -13.12
N SER A 776 8.58 -37.50 -13.16
CA SER A 776 7.21 -37.40 -13.72
C SER A 776 6.16 -37.02 -12.65
N PHE A 777 5.10 -36.34 -13.11
CA PHE A 777 4.10 -35.67 -12.26
C PHE A 777 3.22 -36.61 -11.41
N SER A 778 3.23 -37.93 -11.66
CA SER A 778 2.36 -38.89 -10.95
C SER A 778 2.83 -39.21 -9.53
N ALA A 779 4.04 -38.83 -9.13
CA ALA A 779 4.55 -39.05 -7.78
C ALA A 779 4.22 -37.92 -6.77
N ILE A 780 3.62 -36.81 -7.22
CA ILE A 780 3.44 -35.58 -6.40
C ILE A 780 2.07 -35.51 -5.70
N GLN A 781 1.14 -36.42 -5.99
CA GLN A 781 -0.21 -36.38 -5.39
C GLN A 781 -0.33 -36.94 -3.96
N SER A 782 0.75 -37.49 -3.39
CA SER A 782 0.72 -37.94 -1.99
C SER A 782 1.95 -37.44 -1.25
N LEU A 783 1.97 -36.18 -0.81
CA LEU A 783 2.90 -35.69 0.22
C LEU A 783 2.42 -34.32 0.72
N ASN A 784 1.57 -34.35 1.75
CA ASN A 784 1.40 -33.21 2.66
C ASN A 784 2.67 -33.11 3.51
N GLY A 785 3.38 -31.99 3.42
CA GLY A 785 4.36 -31.45 4.38
C GLY A 785 5.37 -32.42 5.00
N ASN A 786 6.65 -32.32 4.61
CA ASN A 786 7.82 -32.26 5.51
C ASN A 786 9.14 -32.25 4.72
N VAL A 787 10.18 -31.71 5.37
CA VAL A 787 11.58 -31.56 4.92
C VAL A 787 12.19 -32.92 4.50
N LEU A 788 12.91 -32.94 3.38
CA LEU A 788 13.69 -34.11 2.94
C LEU A 788 15.01 -34.22 3.71
N TYR A 789 15.22 -35.33 4.42
CA TYR A 789 16.56 -35.85 4.70
C TYR A 789 16.88 -36.92 3.65
N ALA A 790 17.97 -36.73 2.90
CA ALA A 790 18.46 -37.76 1.99
C ALA A 790 19.32 -38.77 2.77
N ALA A 791 18.87 -40.03 2.84
CA ALA A 791 19.74 -41.14 3.19
C ALA A 791 20.65 -41.50 1.99
N PRO A 792 21.92 -41.90 2.22
CA PRO A 792 22.81 -42.26 1.12
C PRO A 792 22.40 -43.63 0.56
N LEU A 793 21.86 -43.65 -0.65
CA LEU A 793 21.66 -44.90 -1.38
C LEU A 793 22.98 -45.31 -2.04
N SER A 794 23.42 -46.50 -1.65
CA SER A 794 24.58 -47.23 -2.13
C SER A 794 24.57 -47.44 -3.64
N SER A 795 25.77 -47.34 -4.21
CA SER A 795 26.18 -47.79 -5.54
C SER A 795 25.61 -49.15 -5.93
N HIS A 796 24.98 -49.26 -7.11
CA HIS A 796 25.32 -50.22 -8.18
C HIS A 796 24.38 -50.07 -9.40
N SER A 797 25.00 -49.66 -10.52
CA SER A 797 24.75 -49.90 -11.97
C SER A 797 23.54 -50.70 -12.49
N PRO A 798 23.17 -50.55 -13.79
CA PRO A 798 23.43 -49.46 -14.76
C PRO A 798 22.19 -48.65 -15.15
#